data_AF-A0A2J6ICJ9-F1
#
_entry.id   AF-A0A2J6ICJ9-F1
#
_cell.length_a   1.000
_cell.length_b   1.000
_cell.length_c   1.000
_cell.angle_alpha   90.00
_cell.angle_beta   90.00
_cell.angle_gamma   90.00
#
_symmetry.space_group_name_H-M   'P 1'
#
loop_
_entity.id
_entity.type
_entity.pdbx_description
1 polymer ?
#
loop_
_entity_poly.entity_id
_entity_poly.type
_entity_poly.pdbx_seq_one_letter_code
_entity_poly.pdbx_strand_id
1 'polypeptide(L)'
;MKKDKPVEKIISELKERAKELNCIYSVQEILNKSESLQNESFNEIVNKIPPGFQYPEITSAKISCKKGEYLSKKFKSSPWVLEVDIKVQEEIVGSISVYYEKEMPQSFHGPLLKEEIRLMESISERIGLQLLHEQLKTVFETKQDSDNKAEWTVVVDMLAQTDPKLLVRLSRKMINYLCWTGVSEADKLLYEFSPLFKSTELFSGEVNKPYHNQEGTDIIKLSYDIFTLASKNIDQKEIISHIQKWTKEDRSGFLSEVLENPGSSLSDISSAVERYHHMAPGMMELTEARRKSFSIALIRRILTDQFEFIKIAKSNINIEDFNNLFHKTISPTISYGKLGGKSAGLFLADKILKKASSTKELLSNIKTPKTWYITSDGLLNFMSYNSLDEILEQKYKDIKQVQQEYPYVVHVFKNSLQPPHIVKGLLMALEDFGDKPLIVRSSSLLEDRIGSVFAGKYKSLFVANQGNKEERLKQLSEAISEVYASTFSPDPIEYRAAHNLLDFHEEMGILIQEVVGTKVGPYFLPAFAGLAFSRNQYRWSERIKTEDGLLRIVPGLGTRAVDRLKDDYPVLLSPGQPNLRANVSIDEILRYSPKFIDLINLESGSFETIAIDSLLKRYGKQYPMFSRVISVIKQDYIQPARPLGTDFNKDTFVVNFEGLVRRTDFMKQTKEILNSLEDIYGHPVDIEFAHDGTDFYLLQCRSQSHNDESSLVNIPENISNDKLIFSANKYISNGLIKNISHIVYVDPEEYSKLEEHEDLLEIGRIVGQLNQMLEKRKFILMGPGRWGSRGDIKLGVNVTYSEINNTAALIEIARKKNNYVPDLSFGTHFFQDLVEADIKYIPLYPDETNNVFNEGFLLQSANKLTTYIHEKERFSKIIKLIEINDVFKNNSLSIYMNSEVSKLVATIE
;
A
#
# COMPACT_ATOMS: atom_id res chain seq x y z
N MET A 1 -34.03 -37.89 15.64
CA MET A 1 -33.01 -36.91 16.08
C MET A 1 -33.12 -35.69 15.18
N LYS A 2 -33.35 -34.49 15.72
CA LYS A 2 -33.50 -33.26 14.90
C LYS A 2 -32.12 -32.73 14.48
N LYS A 3 -31.95 -32.37 13.21
CA LYS A 3 -30.79 -31.65 12.67
C LYS A 3 -31.24 -30.25 12.26
N ASP A 4 -31.06 -29.29 13.18
CA ASP A 4 -31.42 -27.86 13.06
C ASP A 4 -30.44 -27.01 13.90
N LYS A 5 -30.15 -25.75 13.55
CA LYS A 5 -29.10 -25.40 12.57
C LYS A 5 -27.96 -24.63 13.27
N PRO A 6 -26.71 -24.64 12.73
CA PRO A 6 -25.66 -23.72 13.19
C PRO A 6 -26.04 -22.24 12.96
N VAL A 7 -26.77 -21.94 11.87
CA VAL A 7 -27.22 -20.57 11.54
C VAL A 7 -28.22 -20.02 12.57
N GLU A 8 -29.16 -20.86 13.06
CA GLU A 8 -30.12 -20.43 14.09
C GLU A 8 -29.41 -20.15 15.42
N LYS A 9 -28.35 -20.91 15.76
CA LYS A 9 -27.50 -20.63 16.92
C LYS A 9 -26.79 -19.28 16.79
N ILE A 10 -26.20 -18.98 15.62
CA ILE A 10 -25.50 -17.70 15.37
C ILE A 10 -26.48 -16.52 15.40
N ILE A 11 -27.69 -16.66 14.84
CA ILE A 11 -28.74 -15.63 14.91
C ILE A 11 -29.19 -15.42 16.37
N SER A 12 -29.21 -16.48 17.19
CA SER A 12 -29.46 -16.36 18.62
C SER A 12 -28.33 -15.57 19.32
N GLU A 13 -27.07 -15.96 19.11
CA GLU A 13 -25.89 -15.29 19.69
C GLU A 13 -25.83 -13.79 19.32
N LEU A 14 -26.16 -13.42 18.08
CA LEU A 14 -26.24 -12.02 17.65
C LEU A 14 -27.40 -11.26 18.30
N LYS A 15 -28.56 -11.91 18.51
CA LYS A 15 -29.71 -11.30 19.21
C LYS A 15 -29.41 -11.06 20.69
N GLU A 16 -28.76 -12.00 21.37
CA GLU A 16 -28.35 -11.82 22.76
C GLU A 16 -27.32 -10.68 22.88
N ARG A 17 -26.28 -10.66 22.04
CA ARG A 17 -25.29 -9.57 22.01
C ARG A 17 -25.90 -8.20 21.69
N ALA A 18 -26.96 -8.15 20.89
CA ALA A 18 -27.71 -6.91 20.65
C ALA A 18 -28.54 -6.48 21.88
N LYS A 19 -29.10 -7.40 22.67
CA LYS A 19 -29.75 -7.08 23.96
C LYS A 19 -28.75 -6.53 24.96
N GLU A 20 -27.60 -7.19 25.12
CA GLU A 20 -26.50 -6.77 26.01
C GLU A 20 -26.06 -5.33 25.69
N LEU A 21 -25.76 -5.05 24.43
CA LEU A 21 -25.35 -3.71 23.98
C LEU A 21 -26.47 -2.67 24.21
N ASN A 22 -27.72 -2.97 23.85
CA ASN A 22 -28.84 -2.05 24.07
C ASN A 22 -29.10 -1.78 25.56
N CYS A 23 -28.87 -2.76 26.43
CA CYS A 23 -28.91 -2.60 27.88
C CYS A 23 -27.80 -1.66 28.36
N ILE A 24 -26.54 -1.87 27.95
CA ILE A 24 -25.41 -1.00 28.27
C ILE A 24 -25.65 0.43 27.79
N TYR A 25 -26.11 0.62 26.55
CA TYR A 25 -26.43 1.94 26.00
C TYR A 25 -27.58 2.61 26.77
N SER A 26 -28.65 1.88 27.10
CA SER A 26 -29.78 2.42 27.88
C SER A 26 -29.35 2.86 29.28
N VAL A 27 -28.53 2.07 29.97
CA VAL A 27 -27.98 2.43 31.28
C VAL A 27 -27.05 3.64 31.16
N GLN A 28 -26.19 3.69 30.14
CA GLN A 28 -25.30 4.83 29.90
C GLN A 28 -26.08 6.12 29.59
N GLU A 29 -27.19 6.04 28.84
CA GLU A 29 -28.04 7.20 28.54
C GLU A 29 -28.65 7.78 29.82
N ILE A 30 -29.04 6.93 30.79
CA ILE A 30 -29.53 7.37 32.10
C ILE A 30 -28.40 8.00 32.93
N LEU A 31 -27.23 7.35 32.97
CA LEU A 31 -26.05 7.87 33.67
C LEU A 31 -25.55 9.21 33.09
N ASN A 32 -25.80 9.48 31.80
CA ASN A 32 -25.43 10.73 31.13
C ASN A 32 -26.47 11.85 31.28
N LYS A 33 -27.71 11.56 31.69
CA LYS A 33 -28.81 12.55 31.72
C LYS A 33 -28.78 13.49 32.92
N SER A 34 -28.13 13.11 34.02
CA SER A 34 -28.04 13.93 35.23
C SER A 34 -26.63 13.89 35.82
N GLU A 35 -26.14 15.05 36.27
CA GLU A 35 -24.83 15.16 36.93
C GLU A 35 -24.78 14.44 38.30
N SER A 36 -25.93 14.01 38.82
CA SER A 36 -26.07 13.20 40.03
C SER A 36 -26.99 12.00 39.81
N LEU A 37 -26.66 10.89 40.46
CA LEU A 37 -27.46 9.66 40.55
C LEU A 37 -28.56 9.87 41.60
N GLN A 38 -29.74 10.27 41.14
CA GLN A 38 -30.91 10.45 41.99
C GLN A 38 -31.68 9.13 42.14
N ASN A 39 -32.64 9.09 43.07
CA ASN A 39 -33.51 7.93 43.27
C ASN A 39 -34.27 7.53 41.99
N GLU A 40 -34.59 8.50 41.14
CA GLU A 40 -35.21 8.26 39.83
C GLU A 40 -34.25 7.55 38.87
N SER A 41 -32.99 7.99 38.79
CA SER A 41 -31.94 7.37 37.97
C SER A 41 -31.74 5.89 38.31
N PHE A 42 -31.66 5.54 39.59
CA PHE A 42 -31.57 4.13 40.00
C PHE A 42 -32.82 3.35 39.63
N ASN A 43 -34.02 3.89 39.87
CA ASN A 43 -35.27 3.23 39.46
C ASN A 43 -35.36 3.02 37.94
N GLU A 44 -34.87 3.94 37.11
CA GLU A 44 -34.78 3.73 35.66
C GLU A 44 -33.77 2.62 35.31
N ILE A 45 -32.56 2.64 35.89
CA ILE A 45 -31.51 1.64 35.65
C ILE A 45 -32.02 0.23 35.99
N VAL A 46 -32.60 0.02 37.16
CA VAL A 46 -33.10 -1.32 37.57
C VAL A 46 -34.21 -1.83 36.64
N ASN A 47 -34.95 -0.95 35.98
CA ASN A 47 -35.95 -1.33 34.97
C ASN A 47 -35.36 -1.56 33.56
N LYS A 48 -34.10 -1.18 33.30
CA LYS A 48 -33.40 -1.43 32.04
C LYS A 48 -32.51 -2.67 32.01
N ILE A 49 -32.19 -3.24 33.19
CA ILE A 49 -31.40 -4.48 33.31
C ILE A 49 -32.14 -5.71 32.74
N PRO A 50 -33.42 -6.00 33.07
CA PRO A 50 -34.09 -7.23 32.62
C PRO A 50 -34.12 -7.48 31.10
N PRO A 51 -34.35 -6.47 30.23
CA PRO A 51 -34.23 -6.62 28.77
C PRO A 51 -32.87 -7.07 28.24
N GLY A 52 -31.79 -6.92 29.01
CA GLY A 52 -30.43 -7.32 28.62
C GLY A 52 -30.11 -8.80 28.78
N PHE A 53 -30.97 -9.58 29.44
CA PHE A 53 -30.75 -10.99 29.76
C PHE A 53 -31.42 -11.94 28.75
N GLN A 54 -31.06 -13.22 28.80
CA GLN A 54 -31.58 -14.25 27.91
C GLN A 54 -33.11 -14.40 28.01
N TYR A 55 -33.67 -14.26 29.23
CA TYR A 55 -35.09 -14.47 29.52
C TYR A 55 -35.80 -13.25 30.18
N PRO A 56 -35.94 -12.09 29.50
CA PRO A 56 -36.39 -10.83 30.12
C PRO A 56 -37.73 -10.88 30.85
N GLU A 57 -38.67 -11.73 30.39
CA GLU A 57 -40.02 -11.86 30.98
C GLU A 57 -40.03 -12.43 32.40
N ILE A 58 -38.98 -13.16 32.79
CA ILE A 58 -38.79 -13.78 34.11
C ILE A 58 -37.55 -13.25 34.84
N THR A 59 -36.89 -12.23 34.29
CA THR A 59 -35.75 -11.56 34.93
C THR A 59 -36.27 -10.43 35.81
N SER A 60 -35.81 -10.36 37.05
CA SER A 60 -36.01 -9.18 37.89
C SER A 60 -34.69 -8.73 38.52
N ALA A 61 -34.49 -7.42 38.59
CA ALA A 61 -33.28 -6.80 39.13
C ALA A 61 -33.56 -6.03 40.43
N LYS A 62 -32.51 -5.93 41.25
CA LYS A 62 -32.39 -5.14 42.48
C LYS A 62 -31.03 -4.42 42.46
N ILE A 63 -31.00 -3.18 42.94
CA ILE A 63 -29.77 -2.49 43.33
C ILE A 63 -29.90 -2.09 44.80
N SER A 64 -28.91 -2.43 45.61
CA SER A 64 -28.77 -1.95 46.99
C SER A 64 -27.53 -1.07 47.08
N CYS A 65 -27.65 0.16 47.59
CA CYS A 65 -26.50 1.04 47.84
C CYS A 65 -26.76 1.97 49.03
N LYS A 66 -25.77 2.77 49.43
CA LYS A 66 -25.91 3.73 50.55
C LYS A 66 -27.09 4.72 50.42
N LYS A 67 -27.64 4.93 49.22
CA LYS A 67 -28.81 5.80 48.95
C LYS A 67 -30.18 5.09 49.10
N GLY A 68 -30.22 3.75 49.09
CA GLY A 68 -31.45 2.96 49.24
C GLY A 68 -31.42 1.61 48.52
N GLU A 69 -32.56 0.92 48.53
CA GLU A 69 -32.81 -0.27 47.70
C GLU A 69 -33.80 0.07 46.58
N TYR A 70 -33.49 -0.33 45.35
CA TYR A 70 -34.26 -0.04 44.15
C TYR A 70 -34.63 -1.35 43.44
N LEU A 71 -35.89 -1.49 43.05
CA LEU A 71 -36.47 -2.73 42.56
C LEU A 71 -37.11 -2.54 41.18
N SER A 72 -36.96 -3.54 40.32
CA SER A 72 -37.64 -3.59 39.02
C SER A 72 -39.16 -3.73 39.18
N LYS A 73 -39.94 -3.24 38.20
CA LYS A 73 -41.41 -3.21 38.22
C LYS A 73 -42.12 -4.57 38.40
N LYS A 74 -41.40 -5.69 38.24
CA LYS A 74 -41.90 -7.06 38.44
C LYS A 74 -40.98 -7.86 39.40
N PHE A 75 -40.46 -7.23 40.45
CA PHE A 75 -39.51 -7.89 41.36
C PHE A 75 -40.11 -9.14 42.06
N LYS A 76 -39.39 -10.27 41.96
CA LYS A 76 -39.59 -11.46 42.79
C LYS A 76 -38.24 -12.06 43.17
N SER A 77 -37.98 -12.19 44.47
CA SER A 77 -36.82 -12.91 44.98
C SER A 77 -36.93 -14.41 44.68
N SER A 78 -35.84 -15.02 44.23
CA SER A 78 -35.74 -16.45 43.97
C SER A 78 -34.37 -16.98 44.44
N PRO A 79 -34.17 -18.31 44.56
CA PRO A 79 -32.85 -18.88 44.85
C PRO A 79 -31.87 -18.80 43.65
N TRP A 80 -32.34 -18.44 42.46
CA TRP A 80 -31.50 -18.31 41.25
C TRP A 80 -31.08 -16.86 41.07
N VAL A 81 -30.07 -16.44 41.86
CA VAL A 81 -29.54 -15.07 41.89
C VAL A 81 -28.12 -14.98 41.33
N LEU A 82 -27.86 -13.90 40.60
CA LEU A 82 -26.52 -13.38 40.31
C LEU A 82 -26.35 -12.07 41.07
N GLU A 83 -25.37 -12.00 41.96
CA GLU A 83 -25.04 -10.79 42.71
C GLU A 83 -23.61 -10.34 42.37
N VAL A 84 -23.44 -9.04 42.11
CA VAL A 84 -22.16 -8.41 41.80
C VAL A 84 -22.00 -7.16 42.64
N ASP A 85 -20.87 -7.03 43.33
CA ASP A 85 -20.55 -5.87 44.17
C ASP A 85 -20.40 -4.60 43.31
N ILE A 86 -21.00 -3.50 43.76
CA ILE A 86 -20.67 -2.14 43.30
C ILE A 86 -19.48 -1.67 44.11
N LYS A 87 -18.32 -1.62 43.46
CA LYS A 87 -17.07 -1.17 44.07
C LYS A 87 -16.74 0.26 43.69
N VAL A 88 -16.27 1.03 44.66
CA VAL A 88 -15.61 2.33 44.47
C VAL A 88 -14.31 2.28 45.23
N GLN A 89 -13.17 2.42 44.54
CA GLN A 89 -11.83 2.37 45.15
C GLN A 89 -11.59 1.09 45.99
N GLU A 90 -12.02 -0.06 45.45
CA GLU A 90 -12.08 -1.38 46.12
C GLU A 90 -13.00 -1.51 47.35
N GLU A 91 -13.59 -0.42 47.87
CA GLU A 91 -14.68 -0.52 48.85
C GLU A 91 -16.01 -0.91 48.21
N ILE A 92 -16.71 -1.87 48.81
CA ILE A 92 -18.06 -2.28 48.40
C ILE A 92 -19.05 -1.21 48.92
N VAL A 93 -19.60 -0.42 48.00
CA VAL A 93 -20.57 0.66 48.31
C VAL A 93 -22.03 0.26 48.04
N GLY A 94 -22.24 -0.93 47.50
CA GLY A 94 -23.54 -1.53 47.18
C GLY A 94 -23.39 -2.86 46.44
N SER A 95 -24.50 -3.41 45.96
CA SER A 95 -24.53 -4.57 45.07
C SER A 95 -25.66 -4.44 44.04
N ILE A 96 -25.50 -5.14 42.91
CA ILE A 96 -26.54 -5.36 41.91
C ILE A 96 -26.88 -6.85 41.94
N SER A 97 -28.15 -7.18 42.15
CA SER A 97 -28.65 -8.55 42.18
C SER A 97 -29.68 -8.77 41.08
N VAL A 98 -29.54 -9.83 40.29
CA VAL A 98 -30.52 -10.25 39.26
C VAL A 98 -31.02 -11.65 39.57
N TYR A 99 -32.34 -11.82 39.49
CA TYR A 99 -33.06 -13.04 39.83
C TYR A 99 -33.85 -13.56 38.62
N TYR A 100 -33.78 -14.87 38.35
CA TYR A 100 -34.74 -15.55 37.48
C TYR A 100 -35.92 -16.09 38.29
N GLU A 101 -37.17 -15.91 37.86
CA GLU A 101 -38.35 -16.37 38.63
C GLU A 101 -38.50 -17.91 38.71
N LYS A 102 -37.80 -18.66 37.85
CA LYS A 102 -37.93 -20.12 37.70
C LYS A 102 -36.58 -20.75 37.38
N GLU A 103 -36.46 -22.05 37.64
CA GLU A 103 -35.31 -22.84 37.22
C GLU A 103 -35.23 -22.91 35.70
N MET A 104 -34.05 -22.57 35.17
CA MET A 104 -33.73 -22.58 33.74
C MET A 104 -32.57 -23.56 33.48
N PRO A 105 -32.34 -24.01 32.23
CA PRO A 105 -31.29 -24.99 31.92
C PRO A 105 -29.90 -24.55 32.41
N GLN A 106 -29.10 -25.49 32.93
CA GLN A 106 -27.74 -25.18 33.38
C GLN A 106 -26.84 -24.67 32.24
N SER A 107 -26.04 -23.67 32.59
CA SER A 107 -25.15 -22.89 31.75
C SER A 107 -23.83 -22.65 32.51
N PHE A 108 -23.14 -21.52 32.30
CA PHE A 108 -21.82 -21.25 32.88
C PHE A 108 -21.82 -21.09 34.41
N HIS A 109 -22.81 -20.39 34.98
CA HIS A 109 -22.98 -20.26 36.43
C HIS A 109 -24.45 -20.46 36.83
N GLY A 110 -24.83 -21.69 37.15
CA GLY A 110 -26.24 -22.05 37.29
C GLY A 110 -26.98 -21.82 35.96
N PRO A 111 -28.13 -21.13 35.93
CA PRO A 111 -28.86 -20.84 34.69
C PRO A 111 -28.26 -19.71 33.81
N LEU A 112 -27.16 -19.06 34.23
CA LEU A 112 -26.67 -17.81 33.63
C LEU A 112 -25.51 -18.03 32.64
N LEU A 113 -25.49 -17.21 31.58
CA LEU A 113 -24.41 -17.15 30.58
C LEU A 113 -23.17 -16.40 31.13
N LYS A 114 -22.00 -16.69 30.55
CA LYS A 114 -20.75 -15.98 30.89
C LYS A 114 -20.80 -14.50 30.51
N GLU A 115 -21.55 -14.20 29.46
CA GLU A 115 -21.79 -12.88 28.90
C GLU A 115 -22.73 -12.05 29.81
N GLU A 116 -23.72 -12.68 30.46
CA GLU A 116 -24.62 -12.04 31.44
C GLU A 116 -23.88 -11.62 32.72
N ILE A 117 -22.88 -12.41 33.15
CA ILE A 117 -22.00 -12.04 34.26
C ILE A 117 -21.18 -10.80 33.88
N ARG A 118 -20.58 -10.79 32.69
CA ARG A 118 -19.82 -9.64 32.17
C ARG A 118 -20.67 -8.39 31.98
N LEU A 119 -21.94 -8.54 31.59
CA LEU A 119 -22.91 -7.45 31.51
C LEU A 119 -23.12 -6.82 32.89
N MET A 120 -23.31 -7.64 33.92
CA MET A 120 -23.47 -7.19 35.31
C MET A 120 -22.21 -6.52 35.88
N GLU A 121 -21.04 -7.11 35.64
CA GLU A 121 -19.74 -6.50 35.97
C GLU A 121 -19.59 -5.13 35.31
N SER A 122 -19.90 -5.02 34.01
CA SER A 122 -19.82 -3.76 33.23
C SER A 122 -20.81 -2.69 33.70
N ILE A 123 -22.01 -3.08 34.15
CA ILE A 123 -23.00 -2.14 34.71
C ILE A 123 -22.55 -1.71 36.11
N SER A 124 -22.03 -2.64 36.92
CA SER A 124 -21.50 -2.35 38.25
C SER A 124 -20.32 -1.37 38.20
N GLU A 125 -19.35 -1.60 37.31
CA GLU A 125 -18.20 -0.71 37.10
C GLU A 125 -18.64 0.71 36.70
N ARG A 126 -19.63 0.84 35.80
CA ARG A 126 -20.17 2.15 35.37
C ARG A 126 -20.89 2.89 36.49
N ILE A 127 -21.66 2.20 37.31
CA ILE A 127 -22.33 2.80 38.47
C ILE A 127 -21.29 3.21 39.53
N GLY A 128 -20.27 2.38 39.77
CA GLY A 128 -19.13 2.71 40.62
C GLY A 128 -18.38 3.95 40.14
N LEU A 129 -18.08 4.04 38.84
CA LEU A 129 -17.43 5.21 38.23
C LEU A 129 -18.26 6.49 38.37
N GLN A 130 -19.59 6.42 38.22
CA GLN A 130 -20.46 7.58 38.40
C GLN A 130 -20.61 7.99 39.87
N LEU A 131 -20.70 7.03 40.79
CA LEU A 131 -20.68 7.29 42.24
C LEU A 131 -19.34 7.90 42.68
N LEU A 132 -18.22 7.45 42.12
CA LEU A 132 -16.91 8.07 42.32
C LEU A 132 -16.87 9.51 41.79
N HIS A 133 -17.50 9.78 40.64
CA HIS A 133 -17.62 11.14 40.11
C HIS A 133 -18.48 12.05 40.98
N GLU A 134 -19.61 11.56 41.52
CA GLU A 134 -20.40 12.29 42.52
C GLU A 134 -19.62 12.56 43.80
N GLN A 135 -18.86 11.58 44.31
CA GLN A 135 -18.03 11.75 45.51
C GLN A 135 -16.94 12.79 45.28
N LEU A 136 -16.25 12.75 44.14
CA LEU A 136 -15.30 13.78 43.74
C LEU A 136 -15.97 15.16 43.71
N LYS A 137 -17.10 15.30 43.01
CA LYS A 137 -17.82 16.58 42.85
C LYS A 137 -18.35 17.13 44.17
N THR A 138 -19.00 16.30 44.99
CA THR A 138 -19.50 16.73 46.31
C THR A 138 -18.37 17.13 47.27
N VAL A 139 -17.18 16.50 47.17
CA VAL A 139 -15.99 16.94 47.90
C VAL A 139 -15.43 18.28 47.36
N PHE A 140 -15.51 18.54 46.05
CA PHE A 140 -15.18 19.85 45.47
C PHE A 140 -16.19 20.95 45.89
N GLU A 141 -17.47 20.63 46.04
CA GLU A 141 -18.52 21.60 46.37
C GLU A 141 -18.67 21.87 47.88
N THR A 142 -18.59 20.84 48.73
CA THR A 142 -18.79 21.00 50.19
C THR A 142 -17.57 21.54 50.95
N LYS A 143 -16.40 21.68 50.30
CA LYS A 143 -15.18 22.25 50.88
C LYS A 143 -14.79 23.63 50.36
N GLN A 144 -15.70 24.35 49.69
CA GLN A 144 -15.48 25.78 49.42
C GLN A 144 -15.55 26.68 50.68
N ASP A 145 -16.09 26.19 51.80
CA ASP A 145 -16.36 27.00 53.01
C ASP A 145 -15.70 26.50 54.32
N SER A 146 -14.69 25.61 54.29
CA SER A 146 -13.88 25.35 55.50
C SER A 146 -12.42 24.92 55.27
N ASP A 147 -11.55 25.61 56.02
CA ASP A 147 -10.09 25.48 56.19
C ASP A 147 -9.13 25.85 55.03
N ASN A 148 -8.10 26.62 55.42
CA ASN A 148 -6.99 27.13 54.60
C ASN A 148 -6.00 26.03 54.15
N LYS A 149 -6.48 24.98 53.48
CA LYS A 149 -5.64 24.07 52.68
C LYS A 149 -5.82 24.40 51.20
N ALA A 150 -4.72 24.73 50.51
CA ALA A 150 -4.72 24.96 49.07
C ALA A 150 -5.35 23.75 48.34
N GLU A 151 -6.26 23.97 47.40
CA GLU A 151 -7.11 22.91 46.81
C GLU A 151 -6.28 21.76 46.21
N TRP A 152 -5.09 22.06 45.68
CA TRP A 152 -4.16 21.05 45.18
C TRP A 152 -3.67 20.07 46.25
N THR A 153 -3.53 20.48 47.52
CA THR A 153 -3.16 19.56 48.62
C THR A 153 -4.24 18.52 48.86
N VAL A 154 -5.52 18.87 48.69
CA VAL A 154 -6.64 17.91 48.79
C VAL A 154 -6.58 16.89 47.66
N VAL A 155 -6.25 17.33 46.44
CA VAL A 155 -6.09 16.45 45.28
C VAL A 155 -4.88 15.51 45.45
N VAL A 156 -3.75 16.02 45.96
CA VAL A 156 -2.56 15.21 46.24
C VAL A 156 -2.79 14.23 47.40
N ASP A 157 -3.42 14.66 48.50
CA ASP A 157 -3.82 13.80 49.63
C ASP A 157 -4.74 12.67 49.16
N MET A 158 -5.71 12.97 48.29
CA MET A 158 -6.60 11.95 47.72
C MET A 158 -5.86 11.00 46.78
N LEU A 159 -4.98 11.49 45.91
CA LEU A 159 -4.19 10.63 45.02
C LEU A 159 -3.20 9.75 45.79
N ALA A 160 -2.60 10.24 46.88
CA ALA A 160 -1.72 9.47 47.75
C ALA A 160 -2.43 8.27 48.42
N GLN A 161 -3.75 8.34 48.59
CA GLN A 161 -4.57 7.27 49.15
C GLN A 161 -5.20 6.37 48.08
N THR A 162 -5.55 6.92 46.91
CA THR A 162 -6.39 6.25 45.90
C THR A 162 -5.64 5.70 44.69
N ASP A 163 -4.59 6.39 44.21
CA ASP A 163 -3.64 5.86 43.24
C ASP A 163 -2.24 6.47 43.46
N PRO A 164 -1.45 5.88 44.39
CA PRO A 164 -0.09 6.33 44.67
C PRO A 164 0.81 6.28 43.43
N LYS A 165 0.54 5.38 42.47
CA LYS A 165 1.36 5.25 41.24
C LYS A 165 1.08 6.42 40.30
N LEU A 166 -0.17 6.85 40.17
CA LEU A 166 -0.54 8.06 39.44
C LEU A 166 0.07 9.29 40.11
N LEU A 167 0.03 9.43 41.44
CA LEU A 167 0.69 10.54 42.13
C LEU A 167 2.18 10.65 41.78
N VAL A 168 2.91 9.53 41.81
CA VAL A 168 4.34 9.49 41.43
C VAL A 168 4.56 9.80 39.94
N ARG A 169 3.64 9.42 39.04
CA ARG A 169 3.71 9.83 37.63
C ARG A 169 3.46 11.34 37.46
N LEU A 170 2.54 11.92 38.23
CA LEU A 170 2.21 13.34 38.20
C LEU A 170 3.31 14.21 38.81
N SER A 171 3.92 13.81 39.93
CA SER A 171 5.04 14.55 40.54
C SER A 171 6.26 14.58 39.63
N ARG A 172 6.58 13.45 38.96
CA ARG A 172 7.61 13.39 37.91
C ARG A 172 7.34 14.35 36.74
N LYS A 173 6.08 14.57 36.35
CA LYS A 173 5.75 15.59 35.33
C LYS A 173 5.87 17.01 35.90
N MET A 174 5.43 17.24 37.14
CA MET A 174 5.49 18.54 37.80
C MET A 174 6.93 19.03 37.99
N ILE A 175 7.84 18.16 38.42
CA ILE A 175 9.25 18.56 38.61
C ILE A 175 9.94 18.89 37.29
N ASN A 176 9.67 18.13 36.21
CA ASN A 176 10.18 18.47 34.88
C ASN A 176 9.61 19.81 34.37
N TYR A 177 8.34 20.11 34.66
CA TYR A 177 7.76 21.42 34.34
C TYR A 177 8.48 22.55 35.08
N LEU A 178 8.71 22.40 36.39
CA LEU A 178 9.41 23.39 37.22
C LEU A 178 10.87 23.63 36.77
N CYS A 179 11.58 22.57 36.36
CA CYS A 179 12.93 22.72 35.80
C CYS A 179 12.89 23.49 34.46
N TRP A 180 11.93 23.19 33.59
CA TRP A 180 11.76 23.90 32.31
C TRP A 180 11.32 25.37 32.45
N THR A 181 10.59 25.72 33.52
CA THR A 181 10.23 27.11 33.82
C THR A 181 11.32 27.88 34.59
N GLY A 182 12.44 27.23 34.92
CA GLY A 182 13.63 27.87 35.51
C GLY A 182 13.63 27.97 37.04
N VAL A 183 12.86 27.13 37.74
CA VAL A 183 12.82 27.12 39.22
C VAL A 183 14.07 26.42 39.77
N SER A 184 15.01 27.21 40.30
CA SER A 184 16.35 26.76 40.73
C SER A 184 16.36 25.67 41.83
N GLU A 185 15.29 25.60 42.61
CA GLU A 185 15.08 24.62 43.66
C GLU A 185 14.55 23.28 43.12
N ALA A 186 13.97 23.26 41.92
CA ALA A 186 13.43 22.05 41.30
C ALA A 186 14.56 21.13 40.82
N ASP A 187 15.65 21.70 40.30
CA ASP A 187 16.85 20.95 39.94
C ASP A 187 17.36 20.12 41.13
N LYS A 188 17.38 20.70 42.35
CA LYS A 188 17.83 20.00 43.56
C LYS A 188 16.95 18.79 43.90
N LEU A 189 15.63 18.91 43.77
CA LEU A 189 14.70 17.78 43.95
C LEU A 189 14.82 16.75 42.81
N LEU A 190 15.21 17.17 41.60
CA LEU A 190 15.42 16.28 40.46
C LEU A 190 16.65 15.39 40.70
N TYR A 191 17.65 15.92 41.39
CA TYR A 191 18.87 15.22 41.78
C TYR A 191 18.63 14.14 42.87
N GLU A 192 17.55 14.28 43.66
CA GLU A 192 17.08 13.24 44.58
C GLU A 192 16.28 12.14 43.84
N PHE A 193 15.63 12.48 42.72
CA PHE A 193 14.99 11.50 41.82
C PHE A 193 15.96 10.74 40.91
N SER A 194 17.17 11.27 40.66
CA SER A 194 18.18 10.63 39.81
C SER A 194 19.62 10.97 40.24
N PRO A 195 20.44 9.99 40.69
CA PRO A 195 21.79 10.24 41.21
C PRO A 195 22.84 10.68 40.15
N LEU A 196 22.43 10.84 38.89
CA LEU A 196 23.26 11.28 37.76
C LEU A 196 23.84 12.69 37.93
N PHE A 197 23.18 13.57 38.68
CA PHE A 197 23.47 15.00 38.74
C PHE A 197 24.30 15.45 39.97
N LYS A 198 25.01 14.52 40.63
CA LYS A 198 25.81 14.85 41.83
C LYS A 198 27.04 15.74 41.59
N SER A 199 27.36 16.07 40.34
CA SER A 199 28.49 16.91 39.95
C SER A 199 28.04 18.15 39.17
N THR A 200 28.52 19.31 39.60
CA THR A 200 28.36 20.62 38.96
C THR A 200 29.11 20.78 37.63
N GLU A 201 29.59 19.68 37.04
CA GLU A 201 30.25 19.63 35.74
C GLU A 201 29.22 19.30 34.65
N LEU A 202 28.95 20.25 33.78
CA LEU A 202 28.01 20.09 32.66
C LEU A 202 28.48 18.98 31.70
N PHE A 203 27.59 18.03 31.40
CA PHE A 203 27.54 17.28 30.14
C PHE A 203 28.84 16.57 29.64
N SER A 204 29.86 16.38 30.47
CA SER A 204 31.11 15.73 30.08
C SER A 204 31.26 14.30 30.63
N GLY A 205 30.71 13.34 29.88
CA GLY A 205 31.01 11.92 30.03
C GLY A 205 29.94 11.10 30.76
N GLU A 206 29.23 10.26 29.99
CA GLU A 206 28.50 9.12 30.56
C GLU A 206 29.50 8.19 31.26
N VAL A 207 29.48 8.16 32.59
CA VAL A 207 30.35 7.24 33.34
C VAL A 207 29.81 5.83 33.15
N ASN A 208 30.55 4.99 32.39
CA ASN A 208 30.19 3.60 32.10
C ASN A 208 30.33 2.69 33.34
N LYS A 209 29.48 2.93 34.35
CA LYS A 209 29.31 2.11 35.55
C LYS A 209 27.83 2.15 35.98
N PRO A 210 27.24 1.03 36.42
CA PRO A 210 25.93 1.06 37.04
C PRO A 210 25.99 1.85 38.36
N TYR A 211 25.03 2.74 38.57
CA TYR A 211 24.88 3.45 39.82
C TYR A 211 24.11 2.58 40.82
N HIS A 212 24.54 2.55 42.08
CA HIS A 212 23.79 1.88 43.13
C HIS A 212 22.51 2.66 43.46
N ASN A 213 21.42 1.93 43.63
CA ASN A 213 20.13 2.48 44.02
C ASN A 213 20.24 3.12 45.41
N GLN A 214 19.65 4.29 45.64
CA GLN A 214 19.57 4.85 46.99
C GLN A 214 18.47 4.13 47.76
N GLU A 215 18.84 3.30 48.74
CA GLU A 215 17.88 2.66 49.62
C GLU A 215 17.25 3.70 50.56
N GLY A 216 15.91 3.77 50.59
CA GLY A 216 15.17 4.51 51.61
C GLY A 216 14.56 5.87 51.22
N THR A 217 14.62 6.31 49.97
CA THR A 217 13.89 7.53 49.54
C THR A 217 12.38 7.27 49.48
N ASP A 218 11.62 7.94 50.35
CA ASP A 218 10.15 7.94 50.32
C ASP A 218 9.65 8.76 49.13
N ILE A 219 9.31 8.06 48.04
CA ILE A 219 8.86 8.66 46.77
C ILE A 219 7.52 9.39 46.92
N ILE A 220 6.68 8.99 47.88
CA ILE A 220 5.41 9.68 48.16
C ILE A 220 5.72 11.02 48.82
N LYS A 221 6.58 11.03 49.84
CA LYS A 221 7.04 12.27 50.48
C LYS A 221 7.72 13.22 49.49
N LEU A 222 8.62 12.73 48.63
CA LEU A 222 9.23 13.54 47.58
C LEU A 222 8.19 14.12 46.60
N SER A 223 7.09 13.39 46.36
CA SER A 223 5.98 13.88 45.53
C SER A 223 5.25 15.06 46.19
N TYR A 224 5.05 15.04 47.52
CA TYR A 224 4.54 16.19 48.26
C TYR A 224 5.49 17.39 48.22
N ASP A 225 6.79 17.17 48.39
CA ASP A 225 7.80 18.24 48.36
C ASP A 225 7.83 18.94 47.00
N ILE A 226 7.66 18.21 45.89
CA ILE A 226 7.52 18.76 44.53
C ILE A 226 6.28 19.66 44.39
N PHE A 227 5.09 19.22 44.82
CA PHE A 227 3.88 20.05 44.68
C PHE A 227 3.91 21.25 45.65
N THR A 228 4.56 21.12 46.81
CA THR A 228 4.83 22.24 47.73
C THR A 228 5.83 23.25 47.14
N LEU A 229 6.77 22.80 46.31
CA LEU A 229 7.62 23.70 45.52
C LEU A 229 6.83 24.37 44.39
N ALA A 230 5.95 23.62 43.72
CA ALA A 230 5.08 24.16 42.67
C ALA A 230 4.22 25.31 43.20
N SER A 231 3.58 25.14 44.36
CA SER A 231 2.70 26.16 44.96
C SER A 231 3.42 27.44 45.43
N LYS A 232 4.75 27.47 45.45
CA LYS A 232 5.55 28.67 45.73
C LYS A 232 5.90 29.47 44.48
N ASN A 233 5.81 28.85 43.30
CA ASN A 233 6.32 29.39 42.04
C ASN A 233 5.26 29.51 40.94
N ILE A 234 4.13 28.80 41.07
CA ILE A 234 3.05 28.70 40.07
C ILE A 234 1.70 28.95 40.75
N ASP A 235 0.74 29.54 40.03
CA ASP A 235 -0.63 29.73 40.53
C ASP A 235 -1.36 28.41 40.79
N GLN A 236 -2.23 28.41 41.81
CA GLN A 236 -3.00 27.24 42.23
C GLN A 236 -3.90 26.67 41.11
N LYS A 237 -4.48 27.52 40.25
CA LYS A 237 -5.33 27.07 39.14
C LYS A 237 -4.52 26.38 38.05
N GLU A 238 -3.29 26.83 37.83
CA GLU A 238 -2.38 26.24 36.85
C GLU A 238 -1.90 24.85 37.32
N ILE A 239 -1.55 24.70 38.61
CA ILE A 239 -1.23 23.39 39.21
C ILE A 239 -2.38 22.38 39.04
N ILE A 240 -3.61 22.80 39.33
CA ILE A 240 -4.80 21.95 39.18
C ILE A 240 -5.05 21.61 37.70
N SER A 241 -4.89 22.57 36.79
CA SER A 241 -4.97 22.35 35.34
C SER A 241 -3.96 21.31 34.85
N HIS A 242 -2.71 21.38 35.33
CA HIS A 242 -1.69 20.37 35.02
C HIS A 242 -2.04 18.97 35.56
N ILE A 243 -2.51 18.87 36.81
CA ILE A 243 -2.95 17.59 37.39
C ILE A 243 -4.12 17.01 36.58
N GLN A 244 -5.13 17.81 36.26
CA GLN A 244 -6.28 17.38 35.45
C GLN A 244 -5.86 16.92 34.06
N LYS A 245 -5.03 17.70 33.35
CA LYS A 245 -4.49 17.38 32.03
C LYS A 245 -3.71 16.07 32.06
N TRP A 246 -2.76 15.93 32.97
CA TRP A 246 -1.92 14.73 33.03
C TRP A 246 -2.67 13.49 33.53
N THR A 247 -3.74 13.65 34.30
CA THR A 247 -4.66 12.56 34.67
C THR A 247 -5.52 12.12 33.49
N LYS A 248 -6.04 13.06 32.68
CA LYS A 248 -6.70 12.73 31.40
C LYS A 248 -5.75 12.01 30.44
N GLU A 249 -4.49 12.46 30.36
CA GLU A 249 -3.47 11.76 29.60
C GLU A 249 -3.27 10.33 30.13
N ASP A 250 -3.11 10.13 31.44
CA ASP A 250 -2.79 8.82 32.03
C ASP A 250 -3.82 7.72 31.72
N ARG A 251 -5.08 8.09 31.47
CA ARG A 251 -6.13 7.20 30.94
C ARG A 251 -5.75 6.50 29.63
N SER A 252 -4.77 7.01 28.87
CA SER A 252 -4.22 6.37 27.67
C SER A 252 -3.12 5.36 27.94
N GLY A 253 -2.83 5.03 29.21
CA GLY A 253 -1.80 4.07 29.61
C GLY A 253 -2.03 2.68 29.01
N PHE A 254 -3.27 2.19 29.00
CA PHE A 254 -3.61 0.87 28.44
C PHE A 254 -3.25 0.75 26.94
N LEU A 255 -3.32 1.85 26.19
CA LEU A 255 -2.98 1.84 24.76
C LEU A 255 -1.46 1.82 24.57
N SER A 256 -0.69 2.47 25.44
CA SER A 256 0.78 2.32 25.49
C SER A 256 1.15 0.87 25.82
N GLU A 257 0.55 0.31 26.88
CA GLU A 257 0.83 -1.04 27.36
C GLU A 257 0.59 -2.12 26.29
N VAL A 258 -0.52 -2.03 25.54
CA VAL A 258 -0.84 -2.99 24.47
C VAL A 258 -0.02 -2.75 23.19
N LEU A 259 0.30 -1.50 22.83
CA LEU A 259 1.05 -1.20 21.60
C LEU A 259 2.56 -1.42 21.73
N GLU A 260 3.12 -1.14 22.91
CA GLU A 260 4.56 -1.26 23.18
C GLU A 260 4.96 -2.67 23.63
N ASN A 261 4.01 -3.49 24.11
CA ASN A 261 4.26 -4.89 24.44
C ASN A 261 4.36 -5.76 23.15
N PRO A 262 5.51 -6.42 22.87
CA PRO A 262 5.64 -7.31 21.73
C PRO A 262 4.72 -8.54 21.79
N GLY A 263 4.37 -8.99 23.00
CA GLY A 263 3.51 -10.15 23.25
C GLY A 263 2.02 -9.90 23.08
N SER A 264 1.58 -8.66 22.84
CA SER A 264 0.18 -8.37 22.54
C SER A 264 -0.19 -8.84 21.12
N SER A 265 -1.33 -9.50 20.99
CA SER A 265 -1.85 -10.00 19.72
C SER A 265 -2.61 -8.91 18.96
N LEU A 266 -2.86 -9.14 17.66
CA LEU A 266 -3.63 -8.24 16.82
C LEU A 266 -5.07 -8.03 17.35
N SER A 267 -5.67 -9.04 17.98
CA SER A 267 -6.97 -8.96 18.65
C SER A 267 -6.93 -8.08 19.91
N ASP A 268 -5.85 -8.10 20.68
CA ASP A 268 -5.65 -7.20 21.83
C ASP A 268 -5.52 -5.74 21.34
N ILE A 269 -4.70 -5.51 20.31
CA ILE A 269 -4.49 -4.20 19.70
C ILE A 269 -5.80 -3.66 19.11
N SER A 270 -6.55 -4.49 18.37
CA SER A 270 -7.86 -4.14 17.83
C SER A 270 -8.83 -3.74 18.95
N SER A 271 -8.89 -4.51 20.03
CA SER A 271 -9.76 -4.23 21.18
C SER A 271 -9.37 -2.93 21.90
N ALA A 272 -8.07 -2.63 21.99
CA ALA A 272 -7.57 -1.38 22.57
C ALA A 272 -7.89 -0.15 21.68
N VAL A 273 -7.81 -0.29 20.35
CA VAL A 273 -8.18 0.77 19.40
C VAL A 273 -9.69 0.99 19.35
N GLU A 274 -10.50 -0.07 19.38
CA GLU A 274 -11.96 0.01 19.48
C GLU A 274 -12.39 0.68 20.81
N ARG A 275 -11.75 0.31 21.94
CA ARG A 275 -11.94 0.99 23.23
C ARG A 275 -11.61 2.48 23.14
N TYR A 276 -10.47 2.85 22.53
CA TYR A 276 -10.10 4.25 22.32
C TYR A 276 -11.15 4.99 21.46
N HIS A 277 -11.64 4.37 20.38
CA HIS A 277 -12.60 4.98 19.46
C HIS A 277 -13.98 5.24 20.10
N HIS A 278 -14.40 4.40 21.04
CA HIS A 278 -15.67 4.56 21.77
C HIS A 278 -15.59 5.42 23.04
N MET A 279 -14.40 5.89 23.45
CA MET A 279 -14.28 6.86 24.54
C MET A 279 -14.75 8.25 24.08
N ALA A 280 -15.63 8.88 24.87
CA ALA A 280 -16.33 10.09 24.44
C ALA A 280 -15.35 11.26 24.12
N PRO A 281 -15.64 12.08 23.09
CA PRO A 281 -14.84 13.28 22.78
C PRO A 281 -14.67 14.16 24.03
N GLY A 282 -13.42 14.45 24.41
CA GLY A 282 -13.08 15.25 25.60
C GLY A 282 -12.82 14.46 26.91
N MET A 283 -13.18 13.16 26.98
CA MET A 283 -12.77 12.27 28.09
C MET A 283 -11.28 11.92 28.06
N MET A 284 -10.66 12.07 26.87
CA MET A 284 -9.31 11.64 26.55
C MET A 284 -8.68 12.64 25.59
N GLU A 285 -7.62 13.31 26.02
CA GLU A 285 -6.83 14.23 25.17
C GLU A 285 -5.42 13.67 25.04
N LEU A 286 -5.07 13.24 23.83
CA LEU A 286 -3.71 12.81 23.52
C LEU A 286 -2.85 14.02 23.17
N THR A 287 -1.73 14.19 23.87
CA THR A 287 -0.66 15.09 23.43
C THR A 287 -0.14 14.67 22.05
N GLU A 288 0.40 15.61 21.27
CA GLU A 288 0.97 15.30 19.96
C GLU A 288 2.04 14.19 20.04
N ALA A 289 2.87 14.21 21.09
CA ALA A 289 3.87 13.19 21.35
C ALA A 289 3.25 11.79 21.51
N ARG A 290 2.15 11.65 22.28
CA ARG A 290 1.45 10.36 22.45
C ARG A 290 0.70 9.93 21.21
N ARG A 291 -0.04 10.85 20.55
CA ARG A 291 -0.71 10.57 19.27
C ARG A 291 0.29 10.02 18.24
N LYS A 292 1.45 10.67 18.12
CA LYS A 292 2.54 10.27 17.23
C LYS A 292 3.17 8.93 17.63
N SER A 293 3.38 8.69 18.92
CA SER A 293 3.89 7.40 19.41
C SER A 293 2.95 6.24 19.05
N PHE A 294 1.65 6.39 19.36
CA PHE A 294 0.64 5.36 19.10
C PHE A 294 0.42 5.14 17.60
N SER A 295 0.36 6.19 16.77
CA SER A 295 0.35 6.04 15.31
C SER A 295 1.57 5.27 14.80
N ILE A 296 2.78 5.58 15.28
CA ILE A 296 4.00 4.88 14.85
C ILE A 296 3.99 3.41 15.29
N ALA A 297 3.53 3.11 16.50
CA ALA A 297 3.42 1.74 17.00
C ALA A 297 2.39 0.93 16.18
N LEU A 298 1.22 1.51 15.87
CA LEU A 298 0.23 0.88 14.98
C LEU A 298 0.77 0.63 13.56
N ILE A 299 1.44 1.62 12.96
CA ILE A 299 2.08 1.47 11.65
C ILE A 299 3.08 0.29 11.65
N ARG A 300 3.94 0.21 12.67
CA ARG A 300 4.91 -0.90 12.84
C ARG A 300 4.23 -2.26 12.98
N ARG A 301 3.28 -2.37 13.91
CA ARG A 301 2.63 -3.63 14.27
C ARG A 301 1.73 -4.19 13.17
N ILE A 302 1.18 -3.35 12.28
CA ILE A 302 0.13 -3.74 11.32
C ILE A 302 0.59 -3.62 9.86
N LEU A 303 1.40 -2.61 9.53
CA LEU A 303 1.77 -2.29 8.15
C LEU A 303 3.22 -2.74 7.85
N THR A 304 4.21 -2.05 8.41
CA THR A 304 5.64 -2.32 8.14
C THR A 304 6.55 -1.65 9.16
N ASP A 305 7.72 -2.27 9.42
CA ASP A 305 8.77 -1.71 10.27
C ASP A 305 9.76 -0.81 9.52
N GLN A 306 9.61 -0.66 8.20
CA GLN A 306 10.53 0.13 7.39
C GLN A 306 10.54 1.61 7.79
N PHE A 307 11.74 2.12 8.07
CA PHE A 307 11.94 3.48 8.58
C PHE A 307 11.44 4.54 7.60
N GLU A 308 11.68 4.35 6.31
CA GLU A 308 11.31 5.24 5.21
C GLU A 308 9.78 5.35 5.09
N PHE A 309 9.08 4.20 5.14
CA PHE A 309 7.63 4.16 5.14
C PHE A 309 7.06 4.84 6.39
N ILE A 310 7.56 4.50 7.59
CA ILE A 310 7.13 5.10 8.86
C ILE A 310 7.35 6.61 8.87
N LYS A 311 8.45 7.10 8.26
CA LYS A 311 8.77 8.53 8.15
C LYS A 311 7.69 9.30 7.40
N ILE A 312 7.10 8.70 6.35
CA ILE A 312 6.02 9.29 5.54
C ILE A 312 4.65 9.07 6.23
N ALA A 313 4.38 7.85 6.67
CA ALA A 313 3.10 7.42 7.23
C ALA A 313 2.71 8.14 8.52
N LYS A 314 3.67 8.41 9.43
CA LYS A 314 3.42 9.09 10.72
C LYS A 314 2.83 10.50 10.61
N SER A 315 2.88 11.12 9.43
CA SER A 315 2.35 12.46 9.16
C SER A 315 1.00 12.45 8.43
N ASN A 316 0.54 11.26 8.01
CA ASN A 316 -0.63 11.09 7.13
C ASN A 316 -1.64 10.05 7.65
N ILE A 317 -1.25 9.17 8.59
CA ILE A 317 -2.12 8.15 9.18
C ILE A 317 -2.36 8.45 10.67
N ASN A 318 -3.63 8.47 11.06
CA ASN A 318 -4.08 8.68 12.43
C ASN A 318 -4.55 7.36 13.08
N ILE A 319 -4.75 7.35 14.40
CA ILE A 319 -5.21 6.17 15.16
C ILE A 319 -6.60 5.72 14.68
N GLU A 320 -7.46 6.70 14.40
CA GLU A 320 -8.85 6.51 13.98
C GLU A 320 -8.96 5.80 12.61
N ASP A 321 -7.91 5.87 11.78
CA ASP A 321 -7.85 5.18 10.49
C ASP A 321 -7.76 3.66 10.63
N PHE A 322 -7.16 3.17 11.73
CA PHE A 322 -6.96 1.74 11.98
C PHE A 322 -8.25 1.02 12.41
N ASN A 323 -9.22 1.71 13.02
CA ASN A 323 -10.47 1.07 13.43
C ASN A 323 -11.22 0.47 12.22
N ASN A 324 -11.32 1.24 11.14
CA ASN A 324 -11.89 0.78 9.87
C ASN A 324 -11.07 -0.33 9.19
N LEU A 325 -9.76 -0.40 9.46
CA LEU A 325 -8.87 -1.43 8.93
C LEU A 325 -9.08 -2.76 9.65
N PHE A 326 -9.16 -2.74 10.99
CA PHE A 326 -9.42 -3.92 11.81
C PHE A 326 -10.74 -4.60 11.48
N HIS A 327 -11.83 -3.84 11.31
CA HIS A 327 -13.13 -4.41 10.92
C HIS A 327 -13.12 -5.13 9.56
N LYS A 328 -12.06 -4.97 8.74
CA LYS A 328 -11.88 -5.64 7.44
C LYS A 328 -10.65 -6.56 7.39
N THR A 329 -10.06 -6.85 8.55
CA THR A 329 -8.89 -7.72 8.67
C THR A 329 -9.30 -9.09 9.22
N ILE A 330 -8.94 -10.13 8.49
CA ILE A 330 -9.09 -11.54 8.87
C ILE A 330 -7.74 -12.00 9.40
N SER A 331 -7.69 -12.55 10.60
CA SER A 331 -6.44 -12.98 11.23
C SER A 331 -6.61 -14.28 12.01
N PRO A 332 -5.52 -15.01 12.28
CA PRO A 332 -5.48 -16.06 13.29
C PRO A 332 -5.95 -15.59 14.67
N THR A 333 -6.48 -16.52 15.47
CA THR A 333 -6.96 -16.24 16.85
C THR A 333 -5.89 -15.61 17.73
N ILE A 334 -4.62 -16.01 17.53
CA ILE A 334 -3.43 -15.37 18.10
C ILE A 334 -2.59 -14.97 16.88
N SER A 335 -2.63 -13.68 16.54
CA SER A 335 -1.96 -13.14 15.36
C SER A 335 -0.97 -12.04 15.75
N TYR A 336 0.19 -12.05 15.08
CA TYR A 336 1.24 -11.03 15.17
C TYR A 336 1.69 -10.54 13.78
N GLY A 337 1.12 -11.11 12.70
CA GLY A 337 1.40 -10.77 11.32
C GLY A 337 0.87 -9.39 10.90
N LYS A 338 1.35 -8.96 9.73
CA LYS A 338 1.06 -7.65 9.13
C LYS A 338 0.25 -7.82 7.85
N LEU A 339 -0.12 -6.71 7.19
CA LEU A 339 -0.92 -6.74 5.95
C LEU A 339 -0.08 -6.81 4.67
N GLY A 340 1.24 -6.65 4.75
CA GLY A 340 2.16 -6.69 3.60
C GLY A 340 2.26 -5.39 2.79
N GLY A 341 3.23 -5.37 1.87
CA GLY A 341 3.65 -4.20 1.10
C GLY A 341 2.53 -3.55 0.30
N LYS A 342 1.80 -4.33 -0.53
CA LYS A 342 0.72 -3.80 -1.38
C LYS A 342 -0.39 -3.16 -0.54
N SER A 343 -0.80 -3.85 0.53
CA SER A 343 -1.80 -3.35 1.48
C SER A 343 -1.35 -2.05 2.14
N ALA A 344 -0.10 -1.99 2.61
CA ALA A 344 0.48 -0.81 3.26
C ALA A 344 0.62 0.38 2.31
N GLY A 345 1.10 0.14 1.08
CA GLY A 345 1.24 1.15 0.02
C GLY A 345 -0.09 1.74 -0.41
N LEU A 346 -1.10 0.89 -0.67
CA LEU A 346 -2.46 1.33 -0.99
C LEU A 346 -3.10 2.12 0.17
N PHE A 347 -2.97 1.63 1.41
CA PHE A 347 -3.53 2.31 2.58
C PHE A 347 -2.88 3.69 2.81
N LEU A 348 -1.56 3.80 2.70
CA LEU A 348 -0.85 5.08 2.82
C LEU A 348 -1.28 6.07 1.72
N ALA A 349 -1.34 5.62 0.47
CA ALA A 349 -1.73 6.45 -0.66
C ALA A 349 -3.20 6.94 -0.57
N ASP A 350 -4.12 6.08 -0.10
CA ASP A 350 -5.51 6.47 0.22
C ASP A 350 -5.58 7.63 1.21
N LYS A 351 -4.82 7.56 2.32
CA LYS A 351 -4.79 8.62 3.33
C LYS A 351 -4.14 9.91 2.81
N ILE A 352 -3.08 9.79 2.01
CA ILE A 352 -2.44 10.94 1.36
C ILE A 352 -3.45 11.66 0.44
N LEU A 353 -4.14 10.93 -0.44
CA LEU A 353 -5.06 11.53 -1.40
C LEU A 353 -6.33 12.08 -0.73
N LYS A 354 -6.87 11.41 0.30
CA LYS A 354 -7.98 11.94 1.12
C LYS A 354 -7.63 13.19 1.91
N LYS A 355 -6.38 13.31 2.35
CA LYS A 355 -5.88 14.54 2.98
C LYS A 355 -5.72 15.65 1.95
N ALA A 356 -5.17 15.35 0.77
CA ALA A 356 -4.97 16.31 -0.31
C ALA A 356 -6.29 16.78 -0.97
N SER A 357 -7.33 15.95 -1.01
CA SER A 357 -8.63 16.34 -1.58
C SER A 357 -9.37 17.44 -0.80
N SER A 358 -8.99 17.67 0.47
CA SER A 358 -9.46 18.82 1.25
C SER A 358 -8.97 20.18 0.70
N THR A 359 -7.89 20.19 -0.08
CA THR A 359 -7.30 21.41 -0.68
C THR A 359 -7.38 21.43 -2.21
N LYS A 360 -7.51 20.26 -2.85
CA LYS A 360 -7.47 20.10 -4.31
C LYS A 360 -8.74 19.40 -4.82
N GLU A 361 -9.65 20.16 -5.43
CA GLU A 361 -10.94 19.67 -5.94
C GLU A 361 -10.81 18.50 -6.93
N LEU A 362 -9.76 18.49 -7.77
CA LEU A 362 -9.47 17.39 -8.71
C LEU A 362 -9.29 16.01 -8.05
N LEU A 363 -8.97 15.98 -6.75
CA LEU A 363 -8.73 14.74 -6.00
C LEU A 363 -9.97 14.24 -5.24
N SER A 364 -11.10 14.95 -5.33
CA SER A 364 -12.34 14.63 -4.58
C SER A 364 -12.99 13.28 -4.94
N ASN A 365 -12.99 12.91 -6.23
CA ASN A 365 -13.66 11.71 -6.75
C ASN A 365 -12.73 10.48 -6.86
N ILE A 366 -11.68 10.42 -6.05
CA ILE A 366 -10.77 9.28 -5.99
C ILE A 366 -11.30 8.28 -4.97
N LYS A 367 -11.43 7.02 -5.39
CA LYS A 367 -11.89 5.91 -4.57
C LYS A 367 -10.81 4.83 -4.47
N THR A 368 -10.94 3.96 -3.48
CA THR A 368 -10.28 2.66 -3.43
C THR A 368 -11.35 1.58 -3.51
N PRO A 369 -11.10 0.42 -4.15
CA PRO A 369 -12.04 -0.69 -4.14
C PRO A 369 -12.40 -1.12 -2.72
N LYS A 370 -13.60 -1.68 -2.53
CA LYS A 370 -13.92 -2.42 -1.31
C LYS A 370 -12.87 -3.52 -1.15
N THR A 371 -12.26 -3.60 0.03
CA THR A 371 -11.06 -4.39 0.27
C THR A 371 -11.13 -5.02 1.65
N TRP A 372 -10.79 -6.31 1.72
CA TRP A 372 -10.58 -7.10 2.93
C TRP A 372 -9.17 -7.67 2.92
N TYR A 373 -8.59 -7.89 4.10
CA TYR A 373 -7.19 -8.29 4.26
C TYR A 373 -7.09 -9.61 5.03
N ILE A 374 -6.09 -10.43 4.73
CA ILE A 374 -5.64 -11.53 5.59
C ILE A 374 -4.21 -11.22 6.04
N THR A 375 -3.93 -11.41 7.32
CA THR A 375 -2.60 -11.18 7.92
C THR A 375 -1.56 -12.18 7.42
N SER A 376 -0.29 -11.76 7.42
CA SER A 376 0.83 -12.48 6.82
C SER A 376 1.19 -13.80 7.52
N ASP A 377 0.90 -13.90 8.82
CA ASP A 377 0.95 -15.13 9.62
C ASP A 377 -0.19 -16.12 9.31
N GLY A 378 -1.19 -15.71 8.52
CA GLY A 378 -2.24 -16.58 7.99
C GLY A 378 -1.69 -17.73 7.14
N LEU A 379 -0.58 -17.51 6.41
CA LEU A 379 0.13 -18.56 5.68
C LEU A 379 0.68 -19.62 6.65
N LEU A 380 1.37 -19.20 7.71
CA LEU A 380 1.98 -20.09 8.69
C LEU A 380 0.90 -20.87 9.46
N ASN A 381 -0.19 -20.20 9.84
CA ASN A 381 -1.32 -20.85 10.48
C ASN A 381 -1.99 -21.89 9.57
N PHE A 382 -2.16 -21.57 8.28
CA PHE A 382 -2.69 -22.51 7.28
C PHE A 382 -1.78 -23.74 7.10
N MET A 383 -0.45 -23.55 7.03
CA MET A 383 0.50 -24.65 6.90
C MET A 383 0.49 -25.55 8.14
N SER A 384 0.58 -24.96 9.33
CA SER A 384 0.57 -25.71 10.60
C SER A 384 -0.75 -26.46 10.82
N TYR A 385 -1.90 -25.87 10.45
CA TYR A 385 -3.21 -26.52 10.55
C TYR A 385 -3.36 -27.74 9.61
N ASN A 386 -2.59 -27.78 8.52
CA ASN A 386 -2.61 -28.87 7.53
C ASN A 386 -1.34 -29.76 7.59
N SER A 387 -0.47 -29.60 8.59
CA SER A 387 0.80 -30.32 8.74
C SER A 387 1.75 -30.21 7.54
N LEU A 388 1.87 -29.01 6.97
CA LEU A 388 2.65 -28.73 5.74
C LEU A 388 4.05 -28.14 5.99
N ASP A 389 4.58 -28.30 7.21
CA ASP A 389 5.80 -27.60 7.65
C ASP A 389 7.04 -27.91 6.79
N GLU A 390 7.11 -29.13 6.20
CA GLU A 390 8.18 -29.54 5.27
C GLU A 390 8.30 -28.65 4.00
N ILE A 391 7.22 -27.96 3.62
CA ILE A 391 7.22 -27.10 2.42
C ILE A 391 8.04 -25.82 2.66
N LEU A 392 8.31 -25.44 3.91
CA LEU A 392 9.24 -24.34 4.23
C LEU A 392 10.67 -24.62 3.76
N GLU A 393 11.06 -25.89 3.60
CA GLU A 393 12.40 -26.29 3.13
C GLU A 393 12.62 -26.04 1.64
N GLN A 394 11.56 -25.85 0.85
CA GLN A 394 11.64 -25.61 -0.60
C GLN A 394 12.62 -24.48 -0.98
N LYS A 395 12.69 -23.42 -0.16
CA LYS A 395 13.56 -22.27 -0.40
C LYS A 395 15.07 -22.56 -0.28
N TYR A 396 15.46 -23.73 0.23
CA TYR A 396 16.85 -24.18 0.35
C TYR A 396 17.21 -25.34 -0.60
N LYS A 397 16.26 -25.83 -1.41
CA LYS A 397 16.49 -26.88 -2.42
C LYS A 397 17.09 -26.31 -3.70
N ASP A 398 17.66 -27.18 -4.53
CA ASP A 398 18.08 -26.80 -5.89
C ASP A 398 16.87 -26.34 -6.72
N ILE A 399 17.03 -25.29 -7.54
CA ILE A 399 15.93 -24.67 -8.26
C ILE A 399 15.22 -25.64 -9.24
N LYS A 400 15.92 -26.65 -9.78
CA LYS A 400 15.31 -27.68 -10.64
C LYS A 400 14.44 -28.64 -9.83
N GLN A 401 14.83 -28.94 -8.59
CA GLN A 401 14.02 -29.72 -7.66
C GLN A 401 12.75 -28.93 -7.28
N VAL A 402 12.88 -27.63 -6.98
CA VAL A 402 11.73 -26.74 -6.73
C VAL A 402 10.78 -26.71 -7.94
N GLN A 403 11.30 -26.56 -9.16
CA GLN A 403 10.50 -26.61 -10.40
C GLN A 403 9.74 -27.94 -10.55
N GLN A 404 10.36 -29.07 -10.22
CA GLN A 404 9.75 -30.40 -10.29
C GLN A 404 8.69 -30.63 -9.20
N GLU A 405 8.92 -30.14 -7.99
CA GLU A 405 8.02 -30.34 -6.84
C GLU A 405 6.88 -29.31 -6.77
N TYR A 406 7.02 -28.13 -7.39
CA TYR A 406 6.03 -27.06 -7.33
C TYR A 406 4.60 -27.45 -7.76
N PRO A 407 4.35 -28.26 -8.82
CA PRO A 407 3.02 -28.73 -9.16
C PRO A 407 2.35 -29.55 -8.03
N TYR A 408 3.15 -30.31 -7.27
CA TYR A 408 2.67 -31.03 -6.09
C TYR A 408 2.33 -30.06 -4.94
N VAL A 409 3.18 -29.06 -4.68
CA VAL A 409 2.89 -28.00 -3.69
C VAL A 409 1.55 -27.30 -3.99
N VAL A 410 1.32 -26.89 -5.25
CA VAL A 410 0.04 -26.29 -5.66
C VAL A 410 -1.14 -27.25 -5.45
N HIS A 411 -0.97 -28.54 -5.79
CA HIS A 411 -2.01 -29.54 -5.58
C HIS A 411 -2.36 -29.72 -4.10
N VAL A 412 -1.36 -29.84 -3.22
CA VAL A 412 -1.54 -30.00 -1.77
C VAL A 412 -2.28 -28.78 -1.19
N PHE A 413 -1.77 -27.56 -1.44
CA PHE A 413 -2.40 -26.33 -0.93
C PHE A 413 -3.87 -26.18 -1.35
N LYS A 414 -4.21 -26.51 -2.61
CA LYS A 414 -5.59 -26.39 -3.11
C LYS A 414 -6.55 -27.43 -2.53
N ASN A 415 -6.05 -28.57 -2.02
CA ASN A 415 -6.86 -29.60 -1.37
C ASN A 415 -6.82 -29.53 0.17
N SER A 416 -5.98 -28.66 0.74
CA SER A 416 -5.89 -28.38 2.17
C SER A 416 -7.08 -27.54 2.68
N LEU A 417 -7.43 -27.73 3.96
CA LEU A 417 -8.57 -27.07 4.58
C LEU A 417 -8.18 -25.70 5.14
N GLN A 418 -9.04 -24.69 4.93
CA GLN A 418 -8.89 -23.38 5.56
C GLN A 418 -9.25 -23.47 7.06
N PRO A 419 -8.46 -22.83 7.96
CA PRO A 419 -8.77 -22.82 9.39
C PRO A 419 -10.16 -22.22 9.69
N PRO A 420 -10.93 -22.73 10.68
CA PRO A 420 -12.33 -22.32 10.89
C PRO A 420 -12.56 -20.82 11.15
N HIS A 421 -11.59 -20.13 11.76
CA HIS A 421 -11.65 -18.69 12.00
C HIS A 421 -11.44 -17.88 10.71
N ILE A 422 -10.53 -18.31 9.82
CA ILE A 422 -10.36 -17.72 8.48
C ILE A 422 -11.65 -17.90 7.69
N VAL A 423 -12.23 -19.12 7.67
CA VAL A 423 -13.51 -19.40 6.99
C VAL A 423 -14.64 -18.47 7.47
N LYS A 424 -14.73 -18.20 8.79
CA LYS A 424 -15.69 -17.23 9.33
C LYS A 424 -15.45 -15.81 8.80
N GLY A 425 -14.20 -15.36 8.76
CA GLY A 425 -13.83 -14.06 8.18
C GLY A 425 -14.15 -13.96 6.68
N LEU A 426 -13.87 -15.02 5.90
CA LEU A 426 -14.20 -15.08 4.48
C LEU A 426 -15.71 -15.05 4.22
N LEU A 427 -16.52 -15.69 5.07
CA LEU A 427 -17.98 -15.61 5.00
C LEU A 427 -18.49 -14.18 5.25
N MET A 428 -17.91 -13.45 6.20
CA MET A 428 -18.23 -12.04 6.46
C MET A 428 -17.81 -11.13 5.29
N ALA A 429 -16.63 -11.37 4.72
CA ALA A 429 -16.16 -10.65 3.53
C ALA A 429 -17.08 -10.88 2.32
N LEU A 430 -17.49 -12.13 2.06
CA LEU A 430 -18.40 -12.49 0.96
C LEU A 430 -19.80 -11.89 1.11
N GLU A 431 -20.28 -11.68 2.34
CA GLU A 431 -21.51 -10.95 2.63
C GLU A 431 -21.35 -9.44 2.34
N ASP A 432 -20.24 -8.82 2.76
CA ASP A 432 -19.94 -7.41 2.47
C ASP A 432 -19.74 -7.16 0.96
N PHE A 433 -19.09 -8.06 0.23
CA PHE A 433 -18.88 -7.94 -1.21
C PHE A 433 -20.14 -8.13 -2.07
N GLY A 434 -21.13 -8.91 -1.59
CA GLY A 434 -22.23 -9.37 -2.44
C GLY A 434 -21.72 -10.21 -3.63
N ASP A 435 -22.43 -10.19 -4.75
CA ASP A 435 -22.14 -11.01 -5.94
C ASP A 435 -21.20 -10.33 -6.96
N LYS A 436 -20.39 -9.36 -6.52
CA LYS A 436 -19.42 -8.67 -7.39
C LYS A 436 -18.14 -9.50 -7.54
N PRO A 437 -17.52 -9.57 -8.73
CA PRO A 437 -16.25 -10.27 -8.90
C PRO A 437 -15.14 -9.73 -7.98
N LEU A 438 -14.24 -10.62 -7.59
CA LEU A 438 -13.14 -10.37 -6.65
C LEU A 438 -11.78 -10.62 -7.31
N ILE A 439 -10.74 -10.00 -6.77
CA ILE A 439 -9.35 -10.35 -7.03
C ILE A 439 -8.66 -10.64 -5.70
N VAL A 440 -8.00 -11.80 -5.62
CA VAL A 440 -7.15 -12.21 -4.49
C VAL A 440 -5.71 -11.90 -4.87
N ARG A 441 -5.13 -10.88 -4.24
CA ARG A 441 -3.75 -10.43 -4.51
C ARG A 441 -2.84 -10.84 -3.36
N SER A 442 -1.66 -11.35 -3.70
CA SER A 442 -0.52 -11.47 -2.79
C SER A 442 -0.11 -10.10 -2.24
N SER A 443 0.35 -10.05 -0.99
CA SER A 443 0.89 -8.86 -0.33
C SER A 443 2.02 -9.29 0.61
N SER A 444 3.22 -9.41 0.05
CA SER A 444 4.43 -9.89 0.75
C SER A 444 5.04 -8.85 1.69
N LEU A 445 5.79 -9.26 2.72
CA LEU A 445 6.61 -8.35 3.55
C LEU A 445 7.91 -7.87 2.85
N LEU A 446 8.30 -8.50 1.74
CA LEU A 446 9.38 -8.08 0.85
C LEU A 446 8.88 -7.26 -0.36
N GLU A 447 7.57 -7.20 -0.61
CA GLU A 447 6.98 -6.35 -1.65
C GLU A 447 6.97 -4.87 -1.30
N ASP A 448 7.00 -4.03 -2.34
CA ASP A 448 6.97 -2.57 -2.31
C ASP A 448 8.02 -1.90 -1.40
N ARG A 449 9.08 -2.64 -1.03
CA ARG A 449 10.28 -2.09 -0.39
C ARG A 449 11.07 -1.22 -1.35
N ILE A 450 11.44 -0.02 -0.88
CA ILE A 450 12.33 0.88 -1.61
C ILE A 450 13.65 0.16 -1.93
N GLY A 451 14.05 0.18 -3.21
CA GLY A 451 15.29 -0.43 -3.68
C GLY A 451 15.25 -1.94 -3.93
N SER A 452 14.08 -2.59 -3.98
CA SER A 452 14.00 -4.00 -4.41
C SER A 452 12.83 -4.26 -5.37
N VAL A 453 13.11 -4.90 -6.51
CA VAL A 453 12.10 -5.20 -7.54
C VAL A 453 11.40 -6.53 -7.25
N PHE A 454 10.60 -6.60 -6.18
CA PHE A 454 9.78 -7.79 -5.88
C PHE A 454 8.48 -7.86 -6.72
N ALA A 455 8.12 -6.78 -7.41
CA ALA A 455 6.89 -6.67 -8.20
C ALA A 455 6.70 -7.81 -9.22
N GLY A 456 5.47 -8.35 -9.28
CA GLY A 456 5.02 -9.27 -10.33
C GLY A 456 5.41 -10.74 -10.17
N LYS A 457 6.03 -11.14 -9.05
CA LYS A 457 6.56 -12.51 -8.86
C LYS A 457 5.59 -13.48 -8.19
N TYR A 458 4.63 -12.95 -7.45
CA TYR A 458 3.57 -13.71 -6.79
C TYR A 458 2.26 -13.63 -7.57
N LYS A 459 1.43 -14.67 -7.45
CA LYS A 459 0.14 -14.72 -8.16
C LYS A 459 -0.85 -13.68 -7.62
N SER A 460 -1.69 -13.19 -8.52
CA SER A 460 -2.96 -12.54 -8.21
C SER A 460 -4.05 -13.21 -9.04
N LEU A 461 -5.17 -13.61 -8.43
CA LEU A 461 -6.18 -14.47 -9.06
C LEU A 461 -7.56 -13.81 -9.01
N PHE A 462 -8.22 -13.75 -10.17
CA PHE A 462 -9.60 -13.29 -10.27
C PHE A 462 -10.58 -14.42 -9.91
N VAL A 463 -11.65 -14.06 -9.20
CA VAL A 463 -12.76 -14.94 -8.83
C VAL A 463 -14.04 -14.26 -9.26
N ALA A 464 -14.82 -14.87 -10.17
CA ALA A 464 -16.06 -14.26 -10.66
C ALA A 464 -17.11 -14.07 -9.55
N ASN A 465 -17.00 -14.80 -8.44
CA ASN A 465 -17.83 -14.66 -7.23
C ASN A 465 -19.34 -14.79 -7.53
N GLN A 466 -19.67 -15.71 -8.45
CA GLN A 466 -21.03 -16.08 -8.84
C GLN A 466 -21.43 -17.42 -8.21
N GLY A 467 -22.73 -17.72 -8.20
CA GLY A 467 -23.29 -18.96 -7.64
C GLY A 467 -23.75 -18.81 -6.19
N ASN A 468 -23.96 -19.93 -5.51
CA ASN A 468 -24.42 -19.94 -4.14
C ASN A 468 -23.27 -19.64 -3.14
N LYS A 469 -23.61 -19.40 -1.86
CA LYS A 469 -22.64 -19.01 -0.83
C LYS A 469 -21.51 -20.04 -0.62
N GLU A 470 -21.80 -21.33 -0.76
CA GLU A 470 -20.82 -22.41 -0.59
C GLU A 470 -19.86 -22.50 -1.79
N GLU A 471 -20.39 -22.36 -3.01
CA GLU A 471 -19.59 -22.27 -4.25
C GLU A 471 -18.65 -21.06 -4.22
N ARG A 472 -19.18 -19.89 -3.86
CA ARG A 472 -18.41 -18.64 -3.73
C ARG A 472 -17.32 -18.73 -2.67
N LEU A 473 -17.63 -19.31 -1.51
CA LEU A 473 -16.63 -19.59 -0.45
C LEU A 473 -15.55 -20.55 -0.91
N LYS A 474 -15.92 -21.63 -1.60
CA LYS A 474 -14.99 -22.62 -2.14
C LYS A 474 -14.02 -21.98 -3.14
N GLN A 475 -14.52 -21.26 -4.14
CA GLN A 475 -13.70 -20.57 -5.15
C GLN A 475 -12.73 -19.56 -4.50
N LEU A 476 -13.20 -18.77 -3.53
CA LEU A 476 -12.35 -17.82 -2.81
C LEU A 476 -11.26 -18.53 -1.99
N SER A 477 -11.61 -19.64 -1.33
CA SER A 477 -10.66 -20.45 -0.55
C SER A 477 -9.60 -21.11 -1.43
N GLU A 478 -9.99 -21.64 -2.60
CA GLU A 478 -9.06 -22.22 -3.59
C GLU A 478 -8.09 -21.17 -4.15
N ALA A 479 -8.58 -19.95 -4.43
CA ALA A 479 -7.75 -18.84 -4.89
C ALA A 479 -6.75 -18.38 -3.80
N ILE A 480 -7.17 -18.30 -2.54
CA ILE A 480 -6.30 -18.02 -1.38
C ILE A 480 -5.21 -19.08 -1.25
N SER A 481 -5.58 -20.36 -1.27
CA SER A 481 -4.62 -21.47 -1.21
C SER A 481 -3.61 -21.44 -2.36
N GLU A 482 -4.03 -21.10 -3.59
CA GLU A 482 -3.11 -21.02 -4.73
C GLU A 482 -2.20 -19.78 -4.68
N VAL A 483 -2.67 -18.65 -4.14
CA VAL A 483 -1.81 -17.48 -3.85
C VAL A 483 -0.77 -17.83 -2.79
N TYR A 484 -1.16 -18.51 -1.70
CA TYR A 484 -0.21 -19.02 -0.70
C TYR A 484 0.82 -19.99 -1.30
N ALA A 485 0.39 -20.93 -2.16
CA ALA A 485 1.31 -21.83 -2.85
C ALA A 485 2.34 -21.09 -3.71
N SER A 486 1.97 -19.94 -4.32
CA SER A 486 2.89 -19.12 -5.12
C SER A 486 4.05 -18.52 -4.32
N THR A 487 4.01 -18.55 -2.98
CA THR A 487 5.17 -18.19 -2.13
C THR A 487 6.37 -19.13 -2.32
N PHE A 488 6.09 -20.37 -2.78
CA PHE A 488 7.04 -21.46 -2.98
C PHE A 488 7.27 -21.81 -4.45
N SER A 489 6.89 -20.92 -5.38
CA SER A 489 7.23 -21.10 -6.80
C SER A 489 8.72 -20.83 -7.06
N PRO A 490 9.26 -21.28 -8.20
CA PRO A 490 10.66 -21.05 -8.56
C PRO A 490 11.05 -19.57 -8.57
N ASP A 491 10.30 -18.70 -9.26
CA ASP A 491 10.72 -17.32 -9.54
C ASP A 491 10.92 -16.45 -8.27
N PRO A 492 10.04 -16.49 -7.24
CA PRO A 492 10.27 -15.82 -5.96
C PRO A 492 11.38 -16.44 -5.11
N ILE A 493 11.68 -17.73 -5.27
CA ILE A 493 12.81 -18.39 -4.59
C ILE A 493 14.12 -17.97 -5.25
N GLU A 494 14.23 -18.11 -6.56
CA GLU A 494 15.42 -17.73 -7.36
C GLU A 494 15.73 -16.23 -7.22
N TYR A 495 14.71 -15.37 -7.26
CA TYR A 495 14.92 -13.94 -7.02
C TYR A 495 15.47 -13.65 -5.62
N ARG A 496 14.93 -14.29 -4.56
CA ARG A 496 15.45 -14.14 -3.21
C ARG A 496 16.87 -14.69 -3.08
N ALA A 497 17.20 -15.77 -3.78
CA ALA A 497 18.57 -16.30 -3.84
C ALA A 497 19.53 -15.27 -4.43
N ALA A 498 19.20 -14.70 -5.59
CA ALA A 498 20.01 -13.71 -6.27
C ALA A 498 20.23 -12.41 -5.47
N HIS A 499 19.35 -12.08 -4.52
CA HIS A 499 19.39 -10.85 -3.73
C HIS A 499 19.77 -11.07 -2.25
N ASN A 500 20.20 -12.28 -1.87
CA ASN A 500 20.53 -12.67 -0.48
C ASN A 500 19.35 -12.47 0.51
N LEU A 501 18.12 -12.73 0.05
CA LEU A 501 16.88 -12.61 0.81
C LEU A 501 16.24 -13.96 1.20
N LEU A 502 16.91 -15.10 0.93
CA LEU A 502 16.38 -16.44 1.26
C LEU A 502 16.21 -16.66 2.76
N ASP A 503 17.13 -16.15 3.57
CA ASP A 503 17.10 -16.30 5.03
C ASP A 503 16.10 -15.35 5.70
N PHE A 504 15.60 -14.35 4.97
CA PHE A 504 14.53 -13.51 5.46
C PHE A 504 13.24 -14.34 5.61
N HIS A 505 12.52 -14.14 6.72
CA HIS A 505 11.24 -14.79 6.92
C HIS A 505 10.18 -14.12 6.05
N GLU A 506 9.92 -14.73 4.90
CA GLU A 506 8.92 -14.27 3.95
C GLU A 506 7.53 -14.70 4.40
N GLU A 507 6.74 -13.74 4.87
CA GLU A 507 5.33 -13.93 5.21
C GLU A 507 4.43 -13.28 4.15
N MET A 508 3.34 -13.96 3.80
CA MET A 508 2.43 -13.57 2.72
C MET A 508 1.10 -13.10 3.27
N GLY A 509 0.89 -11.78 3.35
CA GLY A 509 -0.44 -11.22 3.52
C GLY A 509 -1.28 -11.38 2.26
N ILE A 510 -2.60 -11.31 2.37
CA ILE A 510 -3.50 -11.35 1.21
C ILE A 510 -4.43 -10.14 1.21
N LEU A 511 -4.63 -9.58 0.02
CA LEU A 511 -5.48 -8.45 -0.27
C LEU A 511 -6.63 -8.93 -1.17
N ILE A 512 -7.83 -9.08 -0.60
CA ILE A 512 -9.05 -9.47 -1.32
C ILE A 512 -9.78 -8.18 -1.70
N GLN A 513 -9.88 -7.87 -2.99
CA GLN A 513 -10.51 -6.63 -3.48
C GLN A 513 -11.72 -6.92 -4.37
N GLU A 514 -12.71 -6.04 -4.31
CA GLU A 514 -13.76 -5.92 -5.32
C GLU A 514 -13.11 -5.51 -6.65
N VAL A 515 -13.43 -6.23 -7.74
CA VAL A 515 -13.00 -5.84 -9.08
C VAL A 515 -13.80 -4.61 -9.50
N VAL A 516 -13.09 -3.56 -9.89
CA VAL A 516 -13.71 -2.32 -10.40
C VAL A 516 -14.29 -2.59 -11.79
N GLY A 517 -15.58 -2.30 -11.99
CA GLY A 517 -16.19 -2.43 -13.30
C GLY A 517 -17.71 -2.35 -13.33
N THR A 518 -18.24 -2.53 -14.53
CA THR A 518 -19.67 -2.62 -14.84
C THR A 518 -19.95 -3.84 -15.72
N LYS A 519 -21.22 -4.27 -15.78
CA LYS A 519 -21.64 -5.42 -16.58
C LYS A 519 -21.90 -5.02 -18.04
N VAL A 520 -21.29 -5.73 -18.98
CA VAL A 520 -21.40 -5.56 -20.43
C VAL A 520 -21.68 -6.93 -21.05
N GLY A 521 -22.96 -7.20 -21.37
CA GLY A 521 -23.40 -8.54 -21.77
C GLY A 521 -23.16 -9.58 -20.64
N PRO A 522 -22.50 -10.71 -20.91
CA PRO A 522 -22.11 -11.69 -19.89
C PRO A 522 -20.85 -11.28 -19.11
N TYR A 523 -20.16 -10.22 -19.53
CA TYR A 523 -18.85 -9.85 -19.02
C TYR A 523 -18.93 -8.75 -17.95
N PHE A 524 -17.91 -8.67 -17.11
CA PHE A 524 -17.69 -7.63 -16.13
C PHE A 524 -16.30 -7.02 -16.32
N LEU A 525 -16.23 -5.70 -16.51
CA LEU A 525 -15.01 -4.95 -16.81
C LEU A 525 -15.12 -3.46 -16.44
N PRO A 526 -14.01 -2.78 -16.09
CA PRO A 526 -13.96 -1.33 -16.05
C PRO A 526 -13.94 -0.75 -17.47
N ALA A 527 -14.26 0.53 -17.61
CA ALA A 527 -14.15 1.23 -18.89
C ALA A 527 -12.71 1.23 -19.40
N PHE A 528 -11.76 1.39 -18.48
CA PHE A 528 -10.33 1.21 -18.74
C PHE A 528 -9.57 1.08 -17.42
N ALA A 529 -8.34 0.60 -17.52
CA ALA A 529 -7.40 0.50 -16.42
C ALA A 529 -5.98 0.80 -16.92
N GLY A 530 -5.04 1.00 -16.02
CA GLY A 530 -3.68 1.32 -16.43
C GLY A 530 -2.66 1.46 -15.32
N LEU A 531 -1.43 1.71 -15.76
CA LEU A 531 -0.32 2.16 -14.94
C LEU A 531 -0.07 3.65 -15.15
N ALA A 532 0.28 4.35 -14.09
CA ALA A 532 0.73 5.73 -14.13
C ALA A 532 2.04 5.90 -13.36
N PHE A 533 3.06 6.43 -14.04
CA PHE A 533 4.38 6.70 -13.50
C PHE A 533 4.57 8.21 -13.35
N SER A 534 5.00 8.63 -12.16
CA SER A 534 5.35 10.04 -11.87
C SER A 534 6.50 10.54 -12.76
N ARG A 535 7.50 9.69 -13.01
CA ARG A 535 8.64 9.98 -13.89
C ARG A 535 8.60 9.18 -15.19
N ASN A 536 8.61 9.88 -16.32
CA ASN A 536 8.71 9.29 -17.65
C ASN A 536 10.17 9.01 -18.02
N GLN A 537 10.54 7.73 -18.11
CA GLN A 537 11.86 7.30 -18.58
C GLN A 537 11.98 7.28 -20.12
N TYR A 538 10.85 7.39 -20.84
CA TYR A 538 10.77 7.21 -22.29
C TYR A 538 10.29 8.50 -22.96
N ARG A 539 11.22 9.32 -23.46
CA ARG A 539 10.93 10.63 -24.07
C ARG A 539 10.88 10.55 -25.59
N TRP A 540 9.68 10.35 -26.14
CA TRP A 540 9.42 10.33 -27.59
C TRP A 540 9.36 11.72 -28.25
N SER A 541 9.64 12.79 -27.50
CA SER A 541 9.72 14.17 -27.99
C SER A 541 10.56 15.00 -27.04
N GLU A 542 11.36 15.91 -27.60
CA GLU A 542 12.18 16.88 -26.84
C GLU A 542 11.38 17.76 -25.86
N ARG A 543 10.08 17.92 -26.13
CA ARG A 543 9.15 18.73 -25.31
C ARG A 543 8.63 18.00 -24.08
N ILE A 544 8.79 16.68 -24.01
CA ILE A 544 8.36 15.85 -22.88
C ILE A 544 9.51 15.79 -21.88
N LYS A 545 9.24 16.26 -20.66
CA LYS A 545 10.18 16.19 -19.55
C LYS A 545 9.99 14.92 -18.75
N THR A 546 11.00 14.57 -17.95
CA THR A 546 10.92 13.41 -17.06
C THR A 546 9.77 13.56 -16.06
N GLU A 547 9.58 14.77 -15.51
CA GLU A 547 8.48 15.11 -14.61
C GLU A 547 7.10 15.22 -15.28
N ASP A 548 6.94 15.10 -16.61
CA ASP A 548 5.59 15.11 -17.21
C ASP A 548 4.83 13.78 -16.98
N GLY A 549 5.53 12.72 -16.56
CA GLY A 549 4.96 11.40 -16.26
C GLY A 549 4.56 10.59 -17.50
N LEU A 550 4.20 9.32 -17.25
CA LEU A 550 3.81 8.35 -18.28
C LEU A 550 2.58 7.56 -17.84
N LEU A 551 1.60 7.37 -18.74
CA LEU A 551 0.48 6.44 -18.60
C LEU A 551 0.60 5.30 -19.60
N ARG A 552 0.32 4.07 -19.14
CA ARG A 552 0.01 2.90 -19.97
C ARG A 552 -1.48 2.58 -19.72
N ILE A 553 -2.35 2.80 -20.70
CA ILE A 553 -3.82 2.61 -20.53
C ILE A 553 -4.35 1.53 -21.47
N VAL A 554 -5.18 0.62 -20.95
CA VAL A 554 -5.84 -0.45 -21.70
C VAL A 554 -7.35 -0.44 -21.47
N PRO A 555 -8.17 -0.87 -22.44
CA PRO A 555 -9.59 -1.12 -22.23
C PRO A 555 -9.76 -2.34 -21.31
N GLY A 556 -10.80 -2.36 -20.48
CA GLY A 556 -11.02 -3.46 -19.55
C GLY A 556 -9.96 -3.56 -18.45
N LEU A 557 -9.67 -4.78 -17.98
CA LEU A 557 -8.78 -5.03 -16.85
C LEU A 557 -7.32 -4.61 -17.12
N GLY A 558 -6.64 -4.15 -16.07
CA GLY A 558 -5.30 -3.54 -16.16
C GLY A 558 -4.15 -4.51 -16.40
N THR A 559 -4.40 -5.82 -16.46
CA THR A 559 -3.39 -6.88 -16.69
C THR A 559 -2.52 -6.57 -17.90
N ARG A 560 -3.12 -6.23 -19.05
CA ARG A 560 -2.39 -5.87 -20.29
C ARG A 560 -1.61 -4.54 -20.22
N ALA A 561 -1.83 -3.72 -19.19
CA ALA A 561 -1.02 -2.53 -18.94
C ALA A 561 0.19 -2.83 -18.04
N VAL A 562 0.08 -3.83 -17.16
CA VAL A 562 1.15 -4.31 -16.28
C VAL A 562 2.13 -5.20 -17.05
N ASP A 563 1.61 -6.21 -17.74
CA ASP A 563 2.42 -7.18 -18.46
C ASP A 563 2.92 -6.61 -19.80
N ARG A 564 4.17 -6.90 -20.15
CA ARG A 564 4.74 -6.58 -21.48
C ARG A 564 4.39 -7.71 -22.45
N LEU A 565 3.34 -7.50 -23.23
CA LEU A 565 2.82 -8.50 -24.16
C LEU A 565 3.51 -8.42 -25.53
N LYS A 566 3.61 -9.55 -26.23
CA LYS A 566 4.28 -9.64 -27.54
C LYS A 566 3.35 -9.37 -28.72
N ASP A 567 2.04 -9.44 -28.48
CA ASP A 567 0.97 -9.52 -29.46
C ASP A 567 -0.05 -8.37 -29.35
N ASP A 568 0.16 -7.44 -28.41
CA ASP A 568 -0.77 -6.34 -28.16
C ASP A 568 -0.07 -5.15 -27.46
N TYR A 569 -0.71 -3.98 -27.49
CA TYR A 569 -0.11 -2.71 -27.06
C TYR A 569 -1.05 -1.90 -26.16
N PRO A 570 -0.60 -1.36 -25.01
CA PRO A 570 -1.34 -0.34 -24.29
C PRO A 570 -1.36 0.98 -25.08
N VAL A 571 -2.16 1.97 -24.68
CA VAL A 571 -2.02 3.34 -25.20
C VAL A 571 -1.10 4.14 -24.28
N LEU A 572 -0.03 4.71 -24.85
CA LEU A 572 0.94 5.52 -24.12
C LEU A 572 0.58 7.01 -24.20
N LEU A 573 0.54 7.67 -23.03
CA LEU A 573 0.24 9.11 -22.90
C LEU A 573 1.18 9.76 -21.87
N SER A 574 1.44 11.06 -22.01
CA SER A 574 2.11 11.84 -20.95
C SER A 574 1.10 12.79 -20.26
N PRO A 575 0.87 12.68 -18.95
CA PRO A 575 -0.03 13.58 -18.20
C PRO A 575 0.30 15.06 -18.30
N GLY A 576 1.59 15.44 -18.29
CA GLY A 576 2.03 16.82 -18.46
C GLY A 576 1.91 17.35 -19.88
N GLN A 577 2.04 16.47 -20.90
CA GLN A 577 1.97 16.83 -22.32
C GLN A 577 0.97 15.95 -23.11
N PRO A 578 -0.33 15.99 -22.77
CA PRO A 578 -1.33 15.04 -23.28
C PRO A 578 -1.55 15.09 -24.80
N ASN A 579 -1.23 16.22 -25.44
CA ASN A 579 -1.37 16.41 -26.88
C ASN A 579 -0.19 15.84 -27.70
N LEU A 580 0.93 15.47 -27.05
CA LEU A 580 2.09 14.88 -27.71
C LEU A 580 1.96 13.35 -27.72
N ARG A 581 1.25 12.81 -28.71
CA ARG A 581 1.11 11.35 -28.89
C ARG A 581 2.42 10.72 -29.36
N ALA A 582 2.69 9.50 -28.90
CA ALA A 582 3.83 8.69 -29.39
C ALA A 582 3.60 8.20 -30.83
N ASN A 583 2.35 7.93 -31.19
CA ASN A 583 1.91 7.49 -32.51
C ASN A 583 1.10 8.63 -33.17
N VAL A 584 1.49 9.04 -34.37
CA VAL A 584 0.91 10.23 -35.03
C VAL A 584 0.19 9.87 -36.32
N SER A 585 0.70 8.93 -37.09
CA SER A 585 0.03 8.46 -38.32
C SER A 585 -1.13 7.51 -38.02
N ILE A 586 -2.10 7.44 -38.94
CA ILE A 586 -3.26 6.55 -38.81
C ILE A 586 -2.82 5.08 -38.74
N ASP A 587 -1.83 4.69 -39.54
CA ASP A 587 -1.24 3.34 -39.54
C ASP A 587 -0.58 2.99 -38.21
N GLU A 588 0.21 3.90 -37.62
CA GLU A 588 0.80 3.69 -36.29
C GLU A 588 -0.29 3.60 -35.23
N ILE A 589 -1.27 4.51 -35.22
CA ILE A 589 -2.39 4.48 -34.25
C ILE A 589 -3.19 3.17 -34.40
N LEU A 590 -3.35 2.64 -35.61
CA LEU A 590 -4.00 1.34 -35.87
C LEU A 590 -3.16 0.14 -35.42
N ARG A 591 -1.83 0.19 -35.58
CA ARG A 591 -0.92 -0.90 -35.19
C ARG A 591 -0.74 -0.97 -33.68
N TYR A 592 -0.57 0.19 -33.05
CA TYR A 592 -0.23 0.36 -31.63
C TYR A 592 -1.47 0.64 -30.74
N SER A 593 -2.67 0.34 -31.23
CA SER A 593 -3.89 0.32 -30.40
C SER A 593 -4.13 -1.07 -29.79
N PRO A 594 -4.67 -1.15 -28.56
CA PRO A 594 -5.18 -2.39 -27.98
C PRO A 594 -6.10 -3.16 -28.94
N LYS A 595 -5.78 -4.43 -29.21
CA LYS A 595 -6.58 -5.37 -30.02
C LYS A 595 -7.38 -6.35 -29.18
N PHE A 596 -6.89 -6.65 -27.98
CA PHE A 596 -7.57 -7.52 -27.04
C PHE A 596 -8.03 -6.74 -25.80
N ILE A 597 -8.98 -7.35 -25.10
CA ILE A 597 -9.52 -6.84 -23.85
C ILE A 597 -9.59 -7.99 -22.84
N ASP A 598 -9.06 -7.75 -21.66
CA ASP A 598 -9.12 -8.67 -20.53
C ASP A 598 -10.33 -8.31 -19.67
N LEU A 599 -11.11 -9.33 -19.29
CA LEU A 599 -12.39 -9.16 -18.60
C LEU A 599 -12.74 -10.41 -17.78
N ILE A 600 -13.78 -10.32 -16.94
CA ILE A 600 -14.33 -11.48 -16.23
C ILE A 600 -15.63 -11.89 -16.92
N ASN A 601 -15.72 -13.14 -17.37
CA ASN A 601 -16.94 -13.71 -17.87
C ASN A 601 -17.75 -14.32 -16.70
N LEU A 602 -18.94 -13.78 -16.47
CA LEU A 602 -19.81 -14.17 -15.35
C LEU A 602 -20.55 -15.49 -15.61
N GLU A 603 -20.59 -15.96 -16.86
CA GLU A 603 -21.26 -17.22 -17.23
C GLU A 603 -20.30 -18.42 -17.14
N SER A 604 -19.05 -18.28 -17.60
CA SER A 604 -18.00 -19.29 -17.40
C SER A 604 -17.35 -19.24 -16.02
N GLY A 605 -17.45 -18.09 -15.33
CA GLY A 605 -16.86 -17.86 -14.02
C GLY A 605 -15.37 -17.54 -14.05
N SER A 606 -14.78 -17.30 -15.21
CA SER A 606 -13.34 -17.14 -15.41
C SER A 606 -12.93 -15.77 -15.98
N PHE A 607 -11.66 -15.42 -15.74
CA PHE A 607 -10.95 -14.39 -16.49
C PHE A 607 -10.78 -14.84 -17.95
N GLU A 608 -11.07 -13.97 -18.90
CA GLU A 608 -10.96 -14.23 -20.34
C GLU A 608 -10.34 -13.04 -21.07
N THR A 609 -9.46 -13.33 -22.04
CA THR A 609 -8.94 -12.37 -23.03
C THR A 609 -9.69 -12.58 -24.34
N ILE A 610 -10.34 -11.55 -24.86
CA ILE A 610 -11.05 -11.62 -26.15
C ILE A 610 -10.66 -10.46 -27.08
N ALA A 611 -10.84 -10.63 -28.39
CA ALA A 611 -10.65 -9.55 -29.35
C ALA A 611 -11.71 -8.45 -29.13
N ILE A 612 -11.29 -7.20 -29.02
CA ILE A 612 -12.18 -6.09 -28.65
C ILE A 612 -13.29 -5.85 -29.70
N ASP A 613 -12.99 -6.01 -30.99
CA ASP A 613 -13.97 -5.89 -32.06
C ASP A 613 -15.14 -6.88 -31.89
N SER A 614 -14.89 -8.09 -31.37
CA SER A 614 -15.93 -9.08 -31.09
C SER A 614 -16.85 -8.65 -29.95
N LEU A 615 -16.29 -8.01 -28.92
CA LEU A 615 -17.07 -7.40 -27.83
C LEU A 615 -17.91 -6.23 -28.34
N LEU A 616 -17.31 -5.32 -29.11
CA LEU A 616 -17.99 -4.12 -29.61
C LEU A 616 -19.11 -4.45 -30.61
N LYS A 617 -18.91 -5.43 -31.50
CA LYS A 617 -19.95 -5.92 -32.42
C LYS A 617 -21.22 -6.42 -31.69
N ARG A 618 -21.05 -7.12 -30.55
CA ARG A 618 -22.17 -7.70 -29.79
C ARG A 618 -22.76 -6.76 -28.75
N TYR A 619 -21.92 -6.06 -27.99
CA TYR A 619 -22.30 -5.34 -26.78
C TYR A 619 -21.80 -3.89 -26.73
N GLY A 620 -21.25 -3.33 -27.81
CA GLY A 620 -20.65 -1.99 -27.83
C GLY A 620 -21.56 -0.83 -27.39
N LYS A 621 -22.89 -0.98 -27.50
CA LYS A 621 -23.87 -0.02 -26.94
C LYS A 621 -23.90 0.02 -25.40
N GLN A 622 -23.48 -1.05 -24.74
CA GLN A 622 -23.41 -1.17 -23.27
C GLN A 622 -22.01 -0.80 -22.74
N TYR A 623 -21.03 -0.59 -23.62
CA TYR A 623 -19.65 -0.33 -23.22
C TYR A 623 -19.54 1.04 -22.51
N PRO A 624 -19.04 1.11 -21.26
CA PRO A 624 -18.95 2.35 -20.51
C PRO A 624 -17.96 3.32 -21.15
N MET A 625 -18.28 4.62 -21.14
CA MET A 625 -17.46 5.68 -21.76
C MET A 625 -17.07 5.45 -23.23
N PHE A 626 -17.87 4.70 -24.01
CA PHE A 626 -17.60 4.35 -25.42
C PHE A 626 -17.03 5.50 -26.27
N SER A 627 -17.66 6.68 -26.24
CA SER A 627 -17.24 7.87 -27.01
C SER A 627 -15.99 8.62 -26.49
N ARG A 628 -15.42 8.17 -25.37
CA ARG A 628 -14.18 8.67 -24.77
C ARG A 628 -13.01 7.71 -24.99
N VAL A 629 -13.26 6.40 -24.91
CA VAL A 629 -12.25 5.33 -25.09
C VAL A 629 -12.00 5.02 -26.56
N ILE A 630 -13.07 4.93 -27.36
CA ILE A 630 -13.06 4.38 -28.73
C ILE A 630 -13.27 5.48 -29.78
N SER A 631 -12.51 5.37 -30.86
CA SER A 631 -12.71 6.15 -32.09
C SER A 631 -13.13 5.23 -33.25
N VAL A 632 -13.76 5.83 -34.27
CA VAL A 632 -14.09 5.17 -35.55
C VAL A 632 -13.19 5.74 -36.64
N ILE A 633 -12.69 4.86 -37.49
CA ILE A 633 -11.95 5.22 -38.71
C ILE A 633 -12.92 5.32 -39.88
N LYS A 634 -12.86 6.41 -40.64
CA LYS A 634 -13.63 6.59 -41.88
C LYS A 634 -12.71 7.04 -43.00
N GLN A 635 -12.45 6.16 -43.95
CA GLN A 635 -11.54 6.35 -45.09
C GLN A 635 -10.19 6.91 -44.62
N ASP A 636 -9.99 8.24 -44.67
CA ASP A 636 -8.70 8.88 -44.42
C ASP A 636 -8.60 9.63 -43.06
N TYR A 637 -9.57 9.46 -42.15
CA TYR A 637 -9.51 10.13 -40.83
C TYR A 637 -10.10 9.33 -39.67
N ILE A 638 -9.60 9.64 -38.46
CA ILE A 638 -10.07 9.11 -37.18
C ILE A 638 -10.96 10.14 -36.48
N GLN A 639 -12.10 9.73 -35.94
CA GLN A 639 -12.93 10.58 -35.08
C GLN A 639 -13.48 9.82 -33.86
N PRO A 640 -13.67 10.49 -32.70
CA PRO A 640 -14.27 9.85 -31.53
C PRO A 640 -15.65 9.25 -31.84
N ALA A 641 -15.86 8.00 -31.43
CA ALA A 641 -17.08 7.25 -31.75
C ALA A 641 -18.33 7.89 -31.12
N ARG A 642 -19.50 7.71 -31.75
CA ARG A 642 -20.78 8.24 -31.23
C ARG A 642 -21.80 7.09 -31.15
N PRO A 643 -22.43 6.84 -29.98
CA PRO A 643 -23.40 5.74 -29.84
C PRO A 643 -24.57 5.82 -30.83
N LEU A 644 -24.99 7.03 -31.21
CA LEU A 644 -25.86 7.27 -32.37
C LEU A 644 -25.01 7.56 -33.61
N GLY A 645 -25.24 6.82 -34.69
CA GLY A 645 -24.58 7.02 -35.99
C GLY A 645 -23.36 6.15 -36.26
N THR A 646 -23.00 5.26 -35.33
CA THR A 646 -22.00 4.20 -35.51
C THR A 646 -22.68 2.86 -35.87
N ASP A 647 -22.22 2.20 -36.93
CA ASP A 647 -22.64 0.84 -37.32
C ASP A 647 -21.60 -0.17 -36.80
N PHE A 648 -21.89 -0.78 -35.65
CA PHE A 648 -20.99 -1.73 -34.98
C PHE A 648 -20.58 -2.94 -35.83
N ASN A 649 -21.28 -3.24 -36.94
CA ASN A 649 -20.94 -4.35 -37.83
C ASN A 649 -20.05 -3.94 -39.02
N LYS A 650 -20.01 -2.65 -39.37
CA LYS A 650 -19.32 -2.14 -40.57
C LYS A 650 -18.20 -1.14 -40.28
N ASP A 651 -18.34 -0.33 -39.23
CA ASP A 651 -17.33 0.64 -38.84
C ASP A 651 -16.09 -0.09 -38.27
N THR A 652 -14.90 0.42 -38.57
CA THR A 652 -13.64 -0.05 -37.97
C THR A 652 -13.34 0.76 -36.71
N PHE A 653 -13.15 0.06 -35.59
CA PHE A 653 -12.88 0.67 -34.29
C PHE A 653 -11.38 0.76 -33.99
N VAL A 654 -11.01 1.77 -33.20
CA VAL A 654 -9.66 1.89 -32.66
C VAL A 654 -9.73 2.46 -31.23
N VAL A 655 -9.05 1.79 -30.29
CA VAL A 655 -8.90 2.29 -28.92
C VAL A 655 -7.73 3.25 -28.89
N ASN A 656 -8.00 4.52 -28.63
CA ASN A 656 -6.98 5.58 -28.64
C ASN A 656 -7.17 6.64 -27.52
N PHE A 657 -8.24 6.52 -26.73
CA PHE A 657 -8.58 7.43 -25.63
C PHE A 657 -8.69 8.91 -26.04
N GLU A 658 -8.93 9.22 -27.31
CA GLU A 658 -8.91 10.60 -27.82
C GLU A 658 -10.02 11.47 -27.21
N GLY A 659 -11.20 10.88 -26.97
CA GLY A 659 -12.29 11.58 -26.28
C GLY A 659 -12.06 11.70 -24.77
N LEU A 660 -11.30 10.81 -24.15
CA LEU A 660 -10.87 10.92 -22.74
C LEU A 660 -9.91 12.11 -22.59
N VAL A 661 -8.86 12.16 -23.42
CA VAL A 661 -7.82 13.20 -23.37
C VAL A 661 -8.37 14.59 -23.67
N ARG A 662 -9.27 14.74 -24.66
CA ARG A 662 -9.77 16.07 -25.08
C ARG A 662 -11.02 16.57 -24.37
N ARG A 663 -11.82 15.69 -23.74
CA ARG A 663 -13.17 16.04 -23.24
C ARG A 663 -13.37 15.78 -21.75
N THR A 664 -12.30 15.51 -21.01
CA THR A 664 -12.33 15.28 -19.56
C THR A 664 -11.07 15.84 -18.91
N ASP A 665 -11.13 16.11 -17.62
CA ASP A 665 -9.96 16.51 -16.83
C ASP A 665 -9.10 15.32 -16.36
N PHE A 666 -9.34 14.10 -16.87
CA PHE A 666 -8.63 12.88 -16.46
C PHE A 666 -7.10 13.05 -16.48
N MET A 667 -6.53 13.62 -17.54
CA MET A 667 -5.07 13.82 -17.63
C MET A 667 -4.54 14.77 -16.54
N LYS A 668 -5.30 15.83 -16.21
CA LYS A 668 -4.96 16.79 -15.14
C LYS A 668 -5.09 16.13 -13.77
N GLN A 669 -6.19 15.41 -13.54
CA GLN A 669 -6.43 14.65 -12.32
C GLN A 669 -5.32 13.63 -12.08
N THR A 670 -4.96 12.82 -13.07
CA THR A 670 -3.88 11.83 -12.92
C THR A 670 -2.52 12.51 -12.69
N LYS A 671 -2.23 13.65 -13.33
CA LYS A 671 -1.02 14.42 -13.02
C LYS A 671 -1.01 14.92 -11.57
N GLU A 672 -2.15 15.41 -11.09
CA GLU A 672 -2.29 15.92 -9.72
C GLU A 672 -2.18 14.82 -8.66
N ILE A 673 -2.66 13.61 -8.96
CA ILE A 673 -2.48 12.41 -8.14
C ILE A 673 -0.99 12.07 -8.03
N LEU A 674 -0.30 11.96 -9.18
CA LEU A 674 1.12 11.61 -9.23
C LEU A 674 1.98 12.64 -8.48
N ASN A 675 1.74 13.94 -8.68
CA ASN A 675 2.42 15.01 -7.97
C ASN A 675 2.19 14.91 -6.45
N SER A 676 0.92 14.82 -6.03
CA SER A 676 0.57 14.82 -4.59
C SER A 676 1.12 13.60 -3.85
N LEU A 677 1.31 12.47 -4.53
CA LEU A 677 1.99 11.30 -3.99
C LEU A 677 3.51 11.50 -3.99
N GLU A 678 4.13 11.88 -5.12
CA GLU A 678 5.59 12.10 -5.24
C GLU A 678 6.10 13.14 -4.22
N ASP A 679 5.38 14.27 -4.05
CA ASP A 679 5.70 15.33 -3.09
C ASP A 679 5.78 14.83 -1.64
N ILE A 680 4.96 13.84 -1.27
CA ILE A 680 4.85 13.33 0.10
C ILE A 680 5.73 12.09 0.32
N TYR A 681 5.91 11.24 -0.69
CA TYR A 681 6.88 10.15 -0.66
C TYR A 681 8.33 10.69 -0.72
N GLY A 682 8.55 11.84 -1.37
CA GLY A 682 9.87 12.46 -1.56
C GLY A 682 10.72 11.73 -2.60
N HIS A 683 10.12 10.86 -3.41
CA HIS A 683 10.75 10.10 -4.49
C HIS A 683 9.68 9.68 -5.51
N PRO A 684 10.07 9.36 -6.76
CA PRO A 684 9.14 8.92 -7.80
C PRO A 684 8.26 7.74 -7.37
N VAL A 685 6.98 7.83 -7.67
CA VAL A 685 5.96 6.79 -7.43
C VAL A 685 5.37 6.26 -8.74
N ASP A 686 4.87 5.03 -8.69
CA ASP A 686 3.96 4.50 -9.71
C ASP A 686 2.69 3.90 -9.07
N ILE A 687 1.58 4.04 -9.79
CA ILE A 687 0.25 3.61 -9.35
C ILE A 687 -0.43 2.73 -10.39
N GLU A 688 -1.19 1.77 -9.88
CA GLU A 688 -2.18 1.02 -10.65
C GLU A 688 -3.56 1.64 -10.45
N PHE A 689 -4.34 1.79 -11.51
CA PHE A 689 -5.69 2.35 -11.43
C PHE A 689 -6.69 1.66 -12.36
N ALA A 690 -7.97 1.80 -12.03
CA ALA A 690 -9.10 1.47 -12.91
C ALA A 690 -10.14 2.61 -12.90
N HIS A 691 -10.94 2.69 -13.95
CA HIS A 691 -12.03 3.65 -14.07
C HIS A 691 -13.30 2.92 -14.53
N ASP A 692 -14.34 2.90 -13.69
CA ASP A 692 -15.56 2.12 -13.96
C ASP A 692 -16.44 2.73 -15.07
N GLY A 693 -16.32 4.04 -15.26
CA GLY A 693 -17.14 4.85 -16.15
C GLY A 693 -17.47 6.23 -15.56
N THR A 694 -17.41 6.33 -14.23
CA THR A 694 -17.81 7.49 -13.42
C THR A 694 -16.66 7.97 -12.53
N ASP A 695 -15.99 7.05 -11.84
CA ASP A 695 -15.01 7.35 -10.80
C ASP A 695 -13.62 6.75 -11.09
N PHE A 696 -12.59 7.38 -10.54
CA PHE A 696 -11.20 6.88 -10.56
C PHE A 696 -10.95 6.02 -9.33
N TYR A 697 -10.46 4.80 -9.53
CA TYR A 697 -10.11 3.87 -8.46
C TYR A 697 -8.60 3.63 -8.41
N LEU A 698 -7.98 3.98 -7.29
CA LEU A 698 -6.60 3.58 -6.98
C LEU A 698 -6.58 2.11 -6.55
N LEU A 699 -5.79 1.29 -7.23
CA LEU A 699 -5.67 -0.16 -6.97
C LEU A 699 -4.40 -0.51 -6.20
N GLN A 700 -3.28 0.15 -6.50
CA GLN A 700 -1.99 0.00 -5.81
C GLN A 700 -1.19 1.30 -5.97
N CYS A 701 -0.31 1.59 -5.02
CA CYS A 701 0.67 2.66 -5.08
C CYS A 701 1.99 2.18 -4.45
N ARG A 702 3.11 2.40 -5.13
CA ARG A 702 4.45 2.01 -4.66
C ARG A 702 5.51 3.03 -5.08
N SER A 703 6.70 2.89 -4.52
CA SER A 703 7.90 3.59 -5.01
C SER A 703 8.20 3.11 -6.44
N GLN A 704 8.37 4.03 -7.39
CA GLN A 704 8.72 3.70 -8.77
C GLN A 704 10.09 3.02 -8.78
N SER A 705 10.09 1.71 -8.97
CA SER A 705 11.32 0.92 -9.02
C SER A 705 12.19 1.43 -10.16
N HIS A 706 13.35 1.94 -9.80
CA HIS A 706 14.49 1.92 -10.71
C HIS A 706 14.86 0.44 -10.83
N ASN A 707 14.99 -0.09 -12.04
CA ASN A 707 15.64 -1.39 -12.21
C ASN A 707 17.06 -1.24 -11.63
N ASP A 708 17.69 -2.30 -11.12
CA ASP A 708 19.05 -2.12 -10.57
C ASP A 708 20.07 -1.62 -11.62
N GLU A 709 19.83 -1.91 -12.90
CA GLU A 709 20.54 -1.32 -14.06
C GLU A 709 20.21 0.18 -14.32
N SER A 710 19.09 0.70 -13.81
CA SER A 710 18.68 2.12 -13.89
C SER A 710 18.69 2.84 -12.55
N SER A 711 19.38 2.28 -11.55
CA SER A 711 19.93 3.02 -10.41
C SER A 711 20.74 4.24 -10.89
N LEU A 712 21.10 5.17 -9.99
CA LEU A 712 21.98 6.29 -10.35
C LEU A 712 23.37 5.75 -10.69
N VAL A 713 23.57 5.45 -11.98
CA VAL A 713 24.82 4.90 -12.46
C VAL A 713 25.87 6.00 -12.35
N ASN A 714 26.79 5.84 -11.41
CA ASN A 714 27.96 6.67 -11.31
C ASN A 714 28.79 6.44 -12.58
N ILE A 715 28.81 7.45 -13.46
CA ILE A 715 29.63 7.43 -14.66
C ILE A 715 31.09 7.40 -14.20
N PRO A 716 31.92 6.43 -14.63
CA PRO A 716 33.28 6.31 -14.15
C PRO A 716 34.07 7.60 -14.33
N GLU A 717 34.69 8.07 -13.25
CA GLU A 717 35.61 9.21 -13.29
C GLU A 717 36.96 8.75 -13.87
N ASN A 718 37.60 9.59 -14.68
CA ASN A 718 38.86 9.30 -15.38
C ASN A 718 38.81 8.14 -16.40
N ILE A 719 37.77 8.09 -17.23
CA ILE A 719 37.78 7.26 -18.46
C ILE A 719 38.86 7.81 -19.41
N SER A 720 39.78 6.95 -19.83
CA SER A 720 40.83 7.31 -20.79
C SER A 720 40.25 7.51 -22.20
N ASN A 721 40.76 8.51 -22.93
CA ASN A 721 40.21 8.95 -24.22
C ASN A 721 40.24 7.87 -25.32
N ASP A 722 41.12 6.87 -25.21
CA ASP A 722 41.22 5.71 -26.10
C ASP A 722 40.12 4.65 -25.84
N LYS A 723 39.62 4.55 -24.60
CA LYS A 723 38.51 3.66 -24.22
C LYS A 723 37.13 4.30 -24.43
N LEU A 724 37.06 5.62 -24.57
CA LEU A 724 35.81 6.37 -24.79
C LEU A 724 35.38 6.28 -26.26
N ILE A 725 34.24 5.63 -26.53
CA ILE A 725 33.72 5.43 -27.89
C ILE A 725 32.76 6.54 -28.28
N PHE A 726 31.79 6.86 -27.42
CA PHE A 726 30.93 8.02 -27.59
C PHE A 726 30.39 8.56 -26.26
N SER A 727 30.00 9.83 -26.23
CA SER A 727 29.21 10.43 -25.15
C SER A 727 28.05 11.26 -25.70
N ALA A 728 27.02 11.42 -24.88
CA ALA A 728 25.87 12.27 -25.20
C ALA A 728 25.41 13.03 -23.94
N ASN A 729 24.86 14.22 -24.16
CA ASN A 729 24.49 15.19 -23.12
C ASN A 729 23.00 15.62 -23.18
N LYS A 730 22.20 15.00 -24.05
CA LYS A 730 20.83 15.40 -24.38
C LYS A 730 19.86 14.23 -24.38
N TYR A 731 18.67 14.45 -23.84
CA TYR A 731 17.56 13.49 -23.79
C TYR A 731 17.87 12.12 -23.15
N ILE A 732 18.94 12.05 -22.36
CA ILE A 732 19.43 10.83 -21.68
C ILE A 732 18.38 10.27 -20.70
N SER A 733 18.20 8.96 -20.72
CA SER A 733 17.44 8.19 -19.71
C SER A 733 18.40 7.48 -18.75
N ASN A 734 17.92 7.05 -17.58
CA ASN A 734 18.75 6.22 -16.69
C ASN A 734 18.89 4.80 -17.25
N GLY A 735 20.10 4.26 -17.18
CA GLY A 735 20.34 2.86 -17.50
C GLY A 735 21.81 2.50 -17.65
N LEU A 736 22.08 1.21 -17.57
CA LEU A 736 23.40 0.60 -17.72
C LEU A 736 23.25 -0.56 -18.70
N ILE A 737 24.02 -0.53 -19.77
CA ILE A 737 24.13 -1.65 -20.72
C ILE A 737 25.55 -2.18 -20.57
N LYS A 738 25.72 -3.49 -20.34
CA LYS A 738 27.02 -4.14 -20.15
C LYS A 738 27.21 -5.29 -21.13
N ASN A 739 28.46 -5.76 -21.25
CA ASN A 739 28.82 -6.97 -21.99
C ASN A 739 28.44 -6.92 -23.50
N ILE A 740 28.45 -5.73 -24.11
CA ILE A 740 28.24 -5.59 -25.55
C ILE A 740 29.51 -6.05 -26.27
N SER A 741 29.37 -7.13 -27.05
CA SER A 741 30.45 -7.74 -27.82
C SER A 741 30.53 -7.22 -29.25
N HIS A 742 29.43 -6.68 -29.81
CA HIS A 742 29.38 -6.20 -31.19
C HIS A 742 28.74 -4.82 -31.36
N ILE A 743 29.24 -4.04 -32.31
CA ILE A 743 28.60 -2.83 -32.81
C ILE A 743 28.25 -3.05 -34.29
N VAL A 744 26.98 -2.84 -34.66
CA VAL A 744 26.56 -2.72 -36.05
C VAL A 744 26.44 -1.24 -36.37
N TYR A 745 27.45 -0.69 -37.04
CA TYR A 745 27.53 0.71 -37.41
C TYR A 745 27.19 0.90 -38.89
N VAL A 746 26.15 1.69 -39.18
CA VAL A 746 25.83 2.17 -40.52
C VAL A 746 26.39 3.59 -40.65
N ASP A 747 27.36 3.78 -41.54
CA ASP A 747 28.07 5.04 -41.74
C ASP A 747 27.13 6.14 -42.31
N PRO A 748 26.88 7.25 -41.60
CA PRO A 748 26.00 8.31 -42.07
C PRO A 748 26.49 9.03 -43.34
N GLU A 749 27.80 9.15 -43.56
CA GLU A 749 28.31 9.79 -44.77
C GLU A 749 28.09 8.90 -45.99
N GLU A 750 28.56 7.66 -45.92
CA GLU A 750 28.48 6.70 -47.03
C GLU A 750 27.04 6.32 -47.35
N TYR A 751 26.16 6.17 -46.33
CA TYR A 751 24.73 5.97 -46.54
C TYR A 751 24.10 7.13 -47.32
N SER A 752 24.49 8.38 -47.01
CA SER A 752 23.95 9.57 -47.70
C SER A 752 24.43 9.74 -49.15
N LYS A 753 25.44 8.96 -49.58
CA LYS A 753 25.96 8.93 -50.96
C LYS A 753 25.21 7.95 -51.85
N LEU A 754 24.32 7.11 -51.30
CA LEU A 754 23.51 6.18 -52.10
C LEU A 754 22.43 6.93 -52.89
N GLU A 755 22.39 6.66 -54.19
CA GLU A 755 21.37 7.16 -55.11
C GLU A 755 20.26 6.14 -55.35
N GLU A 756 20.63 4.86 -55.48
CA GLU A 756 19.72 3.76 -55.79
C GLU A 756 18.84 3.34 -54.59
N HIS A 757 17.54 3.24 -54.84
CA HIS A 757 16.55 2.83 -53.83
C HIS A 757 16.71 1.35 -53.42
N GLU A 758 17.18 0.49 -54.32
CA GLU A 758 17.38 -0.94 -54.03
C GLU A 758 18.53 -1.15 -53.02
N ASP A 759 19.62 -0.40 -53.15
CA ASP A 759 20.76 -0.45 -52.21
C ASP A 759 20.37 0.01 -50.80
N LEU A 760 19.50 1.03 -50.70
CA LEU A 760 18.99 1.53 -49.42
C LEU A 760 18.10 0.49 -48.71
N LEU A 761 17.28 -0.27 -49.45
CA LEU A 761 16.48 -1.38 -48.91
C LEU A 761 17.37 -2.57 -48.50
N GLU A 762 18.41 -2.86 -49.27
CA GLU A 762 19.30 -3.98 -49.00
C GLU A 762 20.10 -3.79 -47.71
N ILE A 763 20.46 -2.55 -47.37
CA ILE A 763 21.07 -2.22 -46.06
C ILE A 763 20.14 -2.61 -44.89
N GLY A 764 18.84 -2.33 -45.01
CA GLY A 764 17.84 -2.74 -44.02
C GLY A 764 17.81 -4.26 -43.81
N ARG A 765 17.80 -5.02 -44.92
CA ARG A 765 17.82 -6.49 -44.89
C ARG A 765 19.09 -7.04 -44.26
N ILE A 766 20.27 -6.45 -44.55
CA ILE A 766 21.54 -6.86 -43.95
C ILE A 766 21.53 -6.63 -42.44
N VAL A 767 21.02 -5.47 -41.98
CA VAL A 767 20.83 -5.20 -40.54
C VAL A 767 19.89 -6.24 -39.91
N GLY A 768 18.79 -6.59 -40.60
CA GLY A 768 17.86 -7.64 -40.18
C GLY A 768 18.49 -9.03 -40.05
N GLN A 769 19.37 -9.41 -40.99
CA GLN A 769 20.14 -10.65 -40.94
C GLN A 769 21.10 -10.66 -39.73
N LEU A 770 21.86 -9.58 -39.53
CA LEU A 770 22.75 -9.44 -38.37
C LEU A 770 21.98 -9.53 -37.04
N ASN A 771 20.80 -8.90 -36.95
CA ASN A 771 19.93 -8.96 -35.78
C ASN A 771 19.45 -10.40 -35.46
N GLN A 772 19.35 -11.28 -36.45
CA GLN A 772 19.01 -12.70 -36.24
C GLN A 772 20.23 -13.57 -35.91
N MET A 773 21.43 -13.21 -36.38
CA MET A 773 22.65 -13.99 -36.21
C MET A 773 23.42 -13.68 -34.91
N LEU A 774 23.33 -12.44 -34.41
CA LEU A 774 24.06 -11.98 -33.23
C LEU A 774 23.34 -12.38 -31.92
N GLU A 775 24.13 -12.60 -30.86
CA GLU A 775 23.59 -12.98 -29.56
C GLU A 775 22.71 -11.87 -28.96
N LYS A 776 21.50 -12.24 -28.55
CA LYS A 776 20.47 -11.31 -28.06
C LYS A 776 20.99 -10.44 -26.90
N ARG A 777 20.76 -9.13 -26.99
CA ARG A 777 21.21 -8.07 -26.05
C ARG A 777 22.74 -7.96 -25.89
N LYS A 778 23.57 -8.57 -26.74
CA LYS A 778 25.04 -8.35 -26.74
C LYS A 778 25.56 -7.52 -27.92
N PHE A 779 24.69 -6.87 -28.66
CA PHE A 779 25.07 -5.94 -29.73
C PHE A 779 24.27 -4.64 -29.66
N ILE A 780 24.79 -3.59 -30.28
CA ILE A 780 24.07 -2.32 -30.50
C ILE A 780 23.92 -2.04 -32.00
N LEU A 781 22.80 -1.39 -32.37
CA LEU A 781 22.54 -0.90 -33.72
C LEU A 781 22.69 0.61 -33.72
N MET A 782 23.44 1.15 -34.68
CA MET A 782 23.82 2.56 -34.68
C MET A 782 23.95 3.08 -36.11
N GLY A 783 23.30 4.19 -36.44
CA GLY A 783 23.33 4.72 -37.81
C GLY A 783 22.58 6.03 -38.06
N PRO A 784 22.50 6.48 -39.32
CA PRO A 784 21.99 7.80 -39.67
C PRO A 784 20.51 7.98 -39.33
N GLY A 785 20.19 9.14 -38.73
CA GLY A 785 18.87 9.74 -38.69
C GLY A 785 17.75 8.79 -38.25
N ARG A 786 16.65 8.74 -39.01
CA ARG A 786 15.38 8.09 -38.61
C ARG A 786 15.30 6.63 -39.04
N TRP A 787 15.30 5.72 -38.08
CA TRP A 787 15.13 4.30 -38.37
C TRP A 787 13.64 3.95 -38.51
N GLY A 788 13.28 3.24 -39.57
CA GLY A 788 11.90 2.79 -39.83
C GLY A 788 10.96 3.80 -40.51
N SER A 789 11.46 4.96 -40.96
CA SER A 789 10.66 5.90 -41.74
C SER A 789 10.21 5.28 -43.07
N ARG A 790 8.89 5.18 -43.29
CA ARG A 790 8.29 4.71 -44.56
C ARG A 790 8.35 5.73 -45.72
N GLY A 791 8.83 6.94 -45.46
CA GLY A 791 8.88 8.05 -46.41
C GLY A 791 10.27 8.20 -47.03
N ASP A 792 10.99 9.25 -46.62
CA ASP A 792 12.33 9.54 -47.14
C ASP A 792 13.40 8.64 -46.51
N ILE A 793 13.67 7.51 -47.15
CA ILE A 793 14.68 6.53 -46.72
C ILE A 793 16.10 7.12 -46.73
N LYS A 794 16.37 8.25 -47.41
CA LYS A 794 17.69 8.90 -47.30
C LYS A 794 17.92 9.59 -45.96
N LEU A 795 16.86 9.80 -45.17
CA LEU A 795 16.94 10.36 -43.82
C LEU A 795 17.21 9.32 -42.73
N GLY A 796 17.26 8.01 -43.05
CA GLY A 796 17.68 6.97 -42.11
C GLY A 796 17.27 5.56 -42.52
N VAL A 797 17.74 4.56 -41.77
CA VAL A 797 17.70 3.17 -42.23
C VAL A 797 16.28 2.62 -42.26
N ASN A 798 15.82 2.16 -43.43
CA ASN A 798 14.55 1.46 -43.58
C ASN A 798 14.67 0.02 -43.04
N VAL A 799 14.08 -0.21 -41.87
CA VAL A 799 13.96 -1.52 -41.21
C VAL A 799 12.53 -1.68 -40.69
N THR A 800 12.22 -2.88 -40.22
CA THR A 800 11.05 -3.20 -39.39
C THR A 800 11.49 -3.56 -37.98
N TYR A 801 10.56 -3.56 -37.02
CA TYR A 801 10.90 -3.96 -35.64
C TYR A 801 11.49 -5.39 -35.55
N SER A 802 11.01 -6.33 -36.37
CA SER A 802 11.55 -7.70 -36.49
C SER A 802 13.02 -7.76 -36.91
N GLU A 803 13.55 -6.70 -37.51
CA GLU A 803 14.93 -6.59 -37.98
C GLU A 803 15.84 -5.88 -36.96
N ILE A 804 15.30 -5.43 -35.82
CA ILE A 804 16.06 -4.75 -34.74
C ILE A 804 15.78 -5.29 -33.32
N ASN A 805 14.84 -6.22 -33.17
CA ASN A 805 14.30 -6.65 -31.86
C ASN A 805 15.30 -7.31 -30.88
N ASN A 806 16.46 -7.77 -31.33
CA ASN A 806 17.47 -8.43 -30.50
C ASN A 806 18.58 -7.49 -30.00
N THR A 807 18.69 -6.26 -30.53
CA THR A 807 19.70 -5.28 -30.10
C THR A 807 19.54 -4.85 -28.64
N ALA A 808 20.62 -4.46 -27.96
CA ALA A 808 20.54 -3.85 -26.63
C ALA A 808 20.13 -2.36 -26.70
N ALA A 809 20.62 -1.66 -27.72
CA ALA A 809 20.29 -0.27 -27.98
C ALA A 809 20.10 0.02 -29.47
N LEU A 810 19.25 1.01 -29.75
CA LEU A 810 19.09 1.64 -31.05
C LEU A 810 19.59 3.08 -30.94
N ILE A 811 20.64 3.40 -31.69
CA ILE A 811 21.32 4.70 -31.65
C ILE A 811 21.12 5.44 -32.97
N GLU A 812 20.37 6.53 -32.91
CA GLU A 812 20.14 7.40 -34.07
C GLU A 812 21.14 8.56 -34.06
N ILE A 813 21.88 8.75 -35.15
CA ILE A 813 22.94 9.75 -35.27
C ILE A 813 22.44 10.96 -36.07
N ALA A 814 22.42 12.12 -35.42
CA ALA A 814 22.17 13.42 -36.05
C ALA A 814 23.47 14.14 -36.38
N ARG A 815 23.99 13.91 -37.59
CA ARG A 815 25.24 14.52 -38.09
C ARG A 815 24.96 15.77 -38.92
N LYS A 816 25.64 16.88 -38.62
CA LYS A 816 25.39 18.21 -39.20
C LYS A 816 25.92 18.31 -40.64
N LYS A 817 25.08 18.70 -41.59
CA LYS A 817 25.41 18.86 -43.02
C LYS A 817 25.01 20.26 -43.49
N ASN A 818 25.97 21.07 -43.93
CA ASN A 818 25.74 22.44 -44.45
C ASN A 818 24.79 23.31 -43.60
N ASN A 819 25.05 23.39 -42.29
CA ASN A 819 24.24 24.07 -41.27
C ASN A 819 22.85 23.47 -40.94
N TYR A 820 22.44 22.38 -41.59
CA TYR A 820 21.27 21.59 -41.20
C TYR A 820 21.67 20.43 -40.27
N VAL A 821 20.91 20.22 -39.20
CA VAL A 821 20.99 19.02 -38.35
C VAL A 821 19.71 18.21 -38.63
N PRO A 822 19.80 16.91 -38.98
CA PRO A 822 18.60 16.13 -39.26
C PRO A 822 17.82 15.82 -37.98
N ASP A 823 16.52 16.09 -38.01
CA ASP A 823 15.60 15.76 -36.92
C ASP A 823 15.52 14.23 -36.71
N LEU A 824 15.89 13.75 -35.51
CA LEU A 824 15.79 12.34 -35.13
C LEU A 824 14.33 11.89 -34.95
N SER A 825 14.10 10.58 -34.96
CA SER A 825 12.75 10.03 -34.77
C SER A 825 12.35 9.94 -33.31
N PHE A 826 13.28 10.06 -32.36
CA PHE A 826 13.08 9.69 -30.95
C PHE A 826 12.56 8.25 -30.76
N GLY A 827 12.87 7.40 -31.73
CA GLY A 827 12.37 6.03 -31.85
C GLY A 827 10.90 5.92 -32.23
N THR A 828 10.17 7.03 -32.46
CA THR A 828 8.69 7.08 -32.59
C THR A 828 8.08 5.98 -33.47
N HIS A 829 8.70 5.69 -34.63
CA HIS A 829 8.24 4.65 -35.56
C HIS A 829 8.18 3.23 -34.98
N PHE A 830 8.96 2.95 -33.94
CA PHE A 830 8.96 1.70 -33.18
C PHE A 830 8.82 1.93 -31.68
N PHE A 831 8.46 3.14 -31.24
CA PHE A 831 8.76 3.59 -29.88
C PHE A 831 8.17 2.65 -28.84
N GLN A 832 6.97 2.17 -29.12
CA GLN A 832 6.32 1.20 -28.27
C GLN A 832 6.88 -0.21 -28.39
N ASP A 833 7.28 -0.67 -29.59
CA ASP A 833 8.02 -1.94 -29.72
C ASP A 833 9.32 -1.90 -28.89
N LEU A 834 10.05 -0.76 -28.90
CA LEU A 834 11.28 -0.56 -28.11
C LEU A 834 11.00 -0.57 -26.59
N VAL A 835 9.92 0.11 -26.15
CA VAL A 835 9.46 0.10 -24.76
C VAL A 835 9.08 -1.30 -24.30
N GLU A 836 8.27 -2.04 -25.04
CA GLU A 836 7.86 -3.40 -24.65
C GLU A 836 9.06 -4.38 -24.69
N ALA A 837 9.98 -4.21 -25.63
CA ALA A 837 11.20 -5.03 -25.75
C ALA A 837 12.29 -4.72 -24.71
N ASP A 838 12.24 -3.57 -24.04
CA ASP A 838 13.34 -2.99 -23.27
C ASP A 838 14.62 -2.71 -24.09
N ILE A 839 14.45 -2.21 -25.32
CA ILE A 839 15.56 -1.74 -26.15
C ILE A 839 15.78 -0.26 -25.84
N LYS A 840 17.00 0.12 -25.45
CA LYS A 840 17.29 1.52 -25.10
C LYS A 840 17.44 2.36 -26.37
N TYR A 841 16.65 3.40 -26.50
CA TYR A 841 16.81 4.41 -27.55
C TYR A 841 17.81 5.48 -27.11
N ILE A 842 18.78 5.80 -27.96
CA ILE A 842 19.81 6.82 -27.69
C ILE A 842 19.87 7.80 -28.89
N PRO A 843 19.46 9.08 -28.72
CA PRO A 843 19.71 10.11 -29.70
C PRO A 843 21.15 10.63 -29.54
N LEU A 844 21.96 10.56 -30.61
CA LEU A 844 23.36 10.97 -30.59
C LEU A 844 23.58 12.19 -31.50
N TYR A 845 24.22 13.22 -30.96
CA TYR A 845 24.57 14.46 -31.67
C TYR A 845 26.10 14.65 -31.65
N PRO A 846 26.85 14.04 -32.60
CA PRO A 846 28.32 14.06 -32.59
C PRO A 846 28.93 15.44 -32.70
N ASP A 847 28.30 16.36 -33.45
CA ASP A 847 28.85 17.68 -33.78
C ASP A 847 28.71 18.73 -32.66
N GLU A 848 28.25 18.33 -31.47
CA GLU A 848 28.17 19.24 -30.31
C GLU A 848 29.48 19.28 -29.54
N THR A 849 29.91 20.48 -29.14
CA THR A 849 31.24 20.75 -28.57
C THR A 849 31.60 19.98 -27.29
N ASN A 850 30.61 19.38 -26.64
CA ASN A 850 30.76 18.66 -25.37
C ASN A 850 30.54 17.14 -25.50
N ASN A 851 30.24 16.65 -26.71
CA ASN A 851 30.08 15.23 -26.99
C ASN A 851 31.38 14.68 -27.61
N VAL A 852 31.77 13.49 -27.19
CA VAL A 852 32.89 12.74 -27.78
C VAL A 852 32.30 11.75 -28.76
N PHE A 853 32.91 11.63 -29.94
CA PHE A 853 32.53 10.65 -30.95
C PHE A 853 33.78 10.10 -31.62
N ASN A 854 34.13 8.86 -31.30
CA ASN A 854 35.38 8.24 -31.76
C ASN A 854 35.21 7.67 -33.19
N GLU A 855 35.09 8.56 -34.17
CA GLU A 855 35.01 8.18 -35.59
C GLU A 855 36.24 7.38 -36.03
N GLY A 856 37.42 7.66 -35.47
CA GLY A 856 38.63 6.88 -35.72
C GLY A 856 38.44 5.40 -35.42
N PHE A 857 37.97 5.06 -34.22
CA PHE A 857 37.65 3.69 -33.84
C PHE A 857 36.57 3.07 -34.76
N LEU A 858 35.44 3.74 -34.96
CA LEU A 858 34.33 3.20 -35.76
C LEU A 858 34.69 3.00 -37.24
N LEU A 859 35.58 3.83 -37.78
CA LEU A 859 35.96 3.78 -39.19
C LEU A 859 37.15 2.87 -39.47
N GLN A 860 38.13 2.77 -38.56
CA GLN A 860 39.38 2.03 -38.75
C GLN A 860 39.34 0.60 -38.19
N SER A 861 38.36 0.25 -37.34
CA SER A 861 38.21 -1.11 -36.83
C SER A 861 37.94 -2.12 -37.96
N ALA A 862 38.41 -3.36 -37.76
CA ALA A 862 38.22 -4.44 -38.72
C ALA A 862 36.72 -4.76 -38.91
N ASN A 863 36.25 -4.72 -40.16
CA ASN A 863 34.85 -5.02 -40.48
C ASN A 863 34.65 -6.54 -40.67
N LYS A 864 33.87 -7.15 -39.78
CA LYS A 864 33.53 -8.58 -39.81
C LYS A 864 32.32 -8.91 -40.69
N LEU A 865 31.70 -7.94 -41.37
CA LEU A 865 30.47 -8.16 -42.14
C LEU A 865 30.60 -9.36 -43.11
N THR A 866 31.69 -9.43 -43.87
CA THR A 866 31.96 -10.53 -44.82
C THR A 866 32.34 -11.85 -44.16
N THR A 867 32.58 -11.90 -42.85
CA THR A 867 32.76 -13.15 -42.10
C THR A 867 31.41 -13.80 -41.74
N TYR A 868 30.37 -12.98 -41.52
CA TYR A 868 29.01 -13.45 -41.23
C TYR A 868 28.15 -13.58 -42.49
N ILE A 869 28.29 -12.64 -43.44
CA ILE A 869 27.48 -12.54 -44.65
C ILE A 869 28.41 -12.38 -45.86
N HIS A 870 28.94 -13.51 -46.36
CA HIS A 870 29.94 -13.54 -47.43
C HIS A 870 29.49 -12.83 -48.74
N GLU A 871 28.20 -12.87 -49.07
CA GLU A 871 27.68 -12.39 -50.37
C GLU A 871 27.51 -10.86 -50.47
N LYS A 872 27.83 -10.09 -49.42
CA LYS A 872 27.48 -8.65 -49.30
C LYS A 872 28.67 -7.70 -49.19
N GLU A 873 29.86 -8.10 -49.65
CA GLU A 873 31.10 -7.30 -49.62
C GLU A 873 30.95 -5.88 -50.20
N ARG A 874 30.08 -5.69 -51.22
CA ARG A 874 29.74 -4.37 -51.79
C ARG A 874 29.30 -3.34 -50.72
N PHE A 875 28.64 -3.79 -49.65
CA PHE A 875 28.12 -2.93 -48.58
C PHE A 875 29.09 -2.75 -47.40
N SER A 876 30.26 -3.40 -47.39
CA SER A 876 31.23 -3.34 -46.29
C SER A 876 31.90 -1.96 -46.08
N LYS A 877 31.68 -1.00 -47.00
CA LYS A 877 32.04 0.41 -46.78
C LYS A 877 31.00 1.15 -45.95
N ILE A 878 29.74 0.72 -45.98
CA ILE A 878 28.58 1.40 -45.40
C ILE A 878 28.17 0.76 -44.07
N ILE A 879 28.11 -0.58 -44.03
CA ILE A 879 27.82 -1.34 -42.80
C ILE A 879 29.12 -1.92 -42.26
N LYS A 880 29.46 -1.57 -41.02
CA LYS A 880 30.59 -2.12 -40.27
C LYS A 880 30.08 -2.94 -39.09
N LEU A 881 30.35 -4.25 -39.13
CA LEU A 881 30.20 -5.12 -37.97
C LEU A 881 31.55 -5.14 -37.24
N ILE A 882 31.59 -4.51 -36.07
CA ILE A 882 32.80 -4.40 -35.24
C ILE A 882 32.63 -5.35 -34.05
N GLU A 883 33.57 -6.29 -33.90
CA GLU A 883 33.67 -7.15 -32.72
C GLU A 883 34.65 -6.51 -31.72
N ILE A 884 34.20 -6.25 -30.48
CA ILE A 884 34.99 -5.51 -29.49
C ILE A 884 36.26 -6.27 -29.08
N ASN A 885 36.18 -7.60 -28.93
CA ASN A 885 37.30 -8.46 -28.53
C ASN A 885 38.50 -8.41 -29.50
N ASP A 886 38.26 -8.14 -30.77
CA ASP A 886 39.29 -8.10 -31.81
C ASP A 886 40.16 -6.84 -31.72
N VAL A 887 39.58 -5.73 -31.26
CA VAL A 887 40.30 -4.46 -31.02
C VAL A 887 40.83 -4.38 -29.60
N PHE A 888 40.05 -4.86 -28.63
CA PHE A 888 40.34 -4.83 -27.20
C PHE A 888 40.16 -6.22 -26.57
N LYS A 889 41.25 -6.99 -26.49
CA LYS A 889 41.22 -8.38 -26.00
C LYS A 889 40.61 -8.50 -24.60
N ASN A 890 39.63 -9.40 -24.47
CA ASN A 890 38.88 -9.71 -23.24
C ASN A 890 38.03 -8.56 -22.68
N ASN A 891 37.84 -7.47 -23.43
CA ASN A 891 37.05 -6.34 -23.00
C ASN A 891 35.67 -6.34 -23.66
N SER A 892 34.74 -5.59 -23.09
CA SER A 892 33.41 -5.37 -23.69
C SER A 892 33.04 -3.89 -23.70
N LEU A 893 32.05 -3.51 -24.52
CA LEU A 893 31.49 -2.17 -24.46
C LEU A 893 30.41 -2.12 -23.36
N SER A 894 30.53 -1.11 -22.49
CA SER A 894 29.53 -0.74 -21.50
C SER A 894 29.04 0.68 -21.74
N ILE A 895 27.73 0.89 -21.65
CA ILE A 895 27.07 2.19 -21.84
C ILE A 895 26.44 2.62 -20.52
N TYR A 896 26.99 3.68 -19.95
CA TYR A 896 26.57 4.33 -18.71
C TYR A 896 25.66 5.50 -19.03
N MET A 897 24.44 5.52 -18.50
CA MET A 897 23.44 6.55 -18.80
C MET A 897 22.84 7.11 -17.50
N ASN A 898 23.01 8.40 -17.25
CA ASN A 898 22.53 9.08 -16.05
C ASN A 898 21.78 10.37 -16.44
N SER A 899 20.48 10.41 -16.12
CA SER A 899 19.58 11.51 -16.49
C SER A 899 19.66 12.72 -15.56
N GLU A 900 20.09 12.57 -14.29
CA GLU A 900 20.23 13.70 -13.35
C GLU A 900 21.34 14.66 -13.79
N VAL A 901 22.52 14.12 -14.10
CA VAL A 901 23.61 14.87 -14.74
C VAL A 901 23.43 15.02 -16.25
N SER A 902 22.34 14.46 -16.81
CA SER A 902 22.03 14.42 -18.25
C SER A 902 23.23 14.02 -19.11
N LYS A 903 23.94 12.96 -18.72
CA LYS A 903 25.18 12.51 -19.37
C LYS A 903 25.14 11.01 -19.63
N LEU A 904 25.60 10.63 -20.81
CA LEU A 904 25.81 9.25 -21.25
C LEU A 904 27.27 9.08 -21.68
N VAL A 905 27.86 7.94 -21.35
CA VAL A 905 29.20 7.55 -21.77
C VAL A 905 29.23 6.07 -22.16
N ALA A 906 29.70 5.80 -23.38
CA ALA A 906 30.00 4.46 -23.85
C ALA A 906 31.52 4.22 -23.80
N THR A 907 31.95 3.26 -22.98
CA THR A 907 33.36 2.98 -22.69
C THR A 907 33.67 1.49 -22.82
N ILE A 908 34.92 1.19 -23.20
CA ILE A 908 35.45 -0.17 -23.23
C ILE A 908 35.96 -0.55 -21.84
N GLU A 909 35.41 -1.62 -21.27
CA GLU A 909 35.77 -2.18 -19.96
C GLU A 909 36.63 -3.43 -20.14
#